data_AF-A0A7C4ETL1-F1
#
_entry.id   AF-A0A7C4ETL1-F1
#
_cell.length_a   1.000
_cell.length_b   1.000
_cell.length_c   1.000
_cell.angle_alpha   90.00
_cell.angle_beta   90.00
_cell.angle_gamma   90.00
#
_symmetry.space_group_name_H-M   'P 1'
#
loop_
_entity.id
_entity.type
_entity.pdbx_description
1 polymer ?
#
loop_
_entity_poly.entity_id
_entity_poly.type
_entity_poly.pdbx_seq_one_letter_code
_entity_poly.pdbx_strand_id
1 'polypeptide(L)'
;MKLPRILSRLLRRREENGEDQEVLDLRAAFASRYHNFKLLLTANNKALEIMSELEKALEGSQPFGMNFVRSRATAVTVTVFRIIKHLDELAPGKYTELFTRFRHIEAAIQDALTMSLPAVEGPLVAPLKDVDRTMTDQVGGKMANIGELKNRAFIPTPDGFVITARAYHEFMAHNELQDEIDRRIQSVGLDSIEDLYKLSADVQQLIVNAALPGELESAIWSAYAELEKSTHPGVRVSMRSSAVGEDTSRTSFAGQFRSELNVSKENLIQAYKTIVASKYSLPAVTYRLNKGIPDEAVPMCVGCMVMVDPVSAGVTYSRNPLDFRERNVFIHAVWGLAKAVVDGTVDADLFVVSCNEHLKIARKTIGKKAIEYKCFLEEGVCRTEISGPKSSEQSITDRQALELADIAVRLEDYYGTPQDIEWAIDQDGTLYVLQCRPLQQIDALGTRISLDHDRPDAPDSILQGGVTASPGVAVGEVFIVRNDVDKLQFPRGAVLVALQSLPRWAPLLSSAAAVVTELGGVAGHLANVAREFGVPALFGVTGAIKTLRNGDLITVDATGRRIYRGMVSSLLAEAPKPKNLMAETPVFEILQNAAQHIIPLNLIDPDSPDFHPKKCRTLHDITRYCHEKSVHEMFNFGKEHHFSERSSKQLVCHIPMQWWIINLDDGFKEDVKGKFVTLDNIVSIPMLAIWEGVTAVPWEGPPPVDAGGFMSVLMQATTNPALDPAMGSPYAARNYFMLSKNFCSLMSRFGFHFSTVEALVGERPSENYISFSFKGGAADFHRRVKRALFVAEILTEFDFRTDVREDNAFARIEGFEMEFMKTRLKIIGYLIIHTRQLDMVMSNDNSVWQYRNKMLEDIHTRVLGDQST
;
A
#
# COMPACT_ATOMS: atom_id res chain seq x y z
N MET A 1 83.11 4.79 -20.84
CA MET A 1 81.85 4.64 -21.60
C MET A 1 80.97 3.52 -21.02
N LYS A 2 80.12 3.81 -20.04
CA LYS A 2 79.08 2.89 -19.50
C LYS A 2 77.77 3.63 -19.19
N LEU A 3 77.47 4.73 -19.89
CA LEU A 3 76.26 5.53 -19.66
C LEU A 3 75.02 5.17 -20.52
N PRO A 4 75.11 4.70 -21.79
CA PRO A 4 73.90 4.55 -22.63
C PRO A 4 72.96 3.40 -22.21
N ARG A 5 73.51 2.30 -21.66
CA ARG A 5 72.73 1.08 -21.30
C ARG A 5 71.97 1.18 -19.97
N ILE A 6 72.36 2.11 -19.09
CA ILE A 6 71.73 2.30 -17.78
C ILE A 6 70.55 3.29 -17.92
N LEU A 7 70.72 4.35 -18.72
CA LEU A 7 69.65 5.27 -19.10
C LEU A 7 68.55 4.57 -19.91
N SER A 8 68.87 3.70 -20.87
CA SER A 8 67.85 2.94 -21.61
C SER A 8 67.11 1.91 -20.74
N ARG A 9 67.74 1.38 -19.68
CA ARG A 9 67.09 0.48 -18.70
C ARG A 9 66.25 1.25 -17.69
N LEU A 10 66.65 2.45 -17.29
CA LEU A 10 65.88 3.31 -16.39
C LEU A 10 64.68 3.96 -17.09
N LEU A 11 64.82 4.39 -18.35
CA LEU A 11 63.71 4.88 -19.18
C LEU A 11 62.69 3.77 -19.44
N ARG A 12 63.15 2.57 -19.85
CA ARG A 12 62.28 1.41 -20.06
C ARG A 12 61.58 0.93 -18.78
N ARG A 13 62.23 1.03 -17.62
CA ARG A 13 61.62 0.67 -16.31
C ARG A 13 60.67 1.75 -15.77
N ARG A 14 60.80 2.99 -16.23
CA ARG A 14 59.91 4.11 -15.87
C ARG A 14 58.69 4.17 -16.80
N GLU A 15 58.84 3.77 -18.06
CA GLU A 15 57.75 3.47 -19.00
C GLU A 15 56.97 2.22 -18.55
N GLU A 16 57.65 1.13 -18.16
CA GLU A 16 57.00 -0.08 -17.62
C GLU A 16 56.19 0.19 -16.34
N ASN A 17 56.70 1.00 -15.41
CA ASN A 17 55.97 1.37 -14.20
C ASN A 17 54.80 2.36 -14.45
N GLY A 18 54.85 3.16 -15.52
CA GLY A 18 53.78 4.10 -15.89
C GLY A 18 52.61 3.39 -16.58
N GLU A 19 52.91 2.45 -17.47
CA GLU A 19 51.91 1.62 -18.16
C GLU A 19 51.22 0.61 -17.22
N ASP A 20 51.94 0.05 -16.23
CA ASP A 20 51.36 -0.81 -15.20
C ASP A 20 50.39 -0.03 -14.28
N GLN A 21 50.66 1.25 -14.03
CA GLN A 21 49.77 2.13 -13.25
C GLN A 21 48.51 2.51 -14.04
N GLU A 22 48.63 2.86 -15.32
CA GLU A 22 47.47 3.16 -16.19
C GLU A 22 46.51 1.96 -16.31
N VAL A 23 47.04 0.73 -16.36
CA VAL A 23 46.23 -0.49 -16.37
C VAL A 23 45.51 -0.71 -15.04
N LEU A 24 46.20 -0.49 -13.93
CA LEU A 24 45.60 -0.60 -12.60
C LEU A 24 44.51 0.45 -12.40
N ASP A 25 44.74 1.67 -12.88
CA ASP A 25 43.79 2.78 -12.84
C ASP A 25 42.56 2.51 -13.72
N LEU A 26 42.75 1.94 -14.92
CA LEU A 26 41.66 1.50 -15.81
C LEU A 26 40.83 0.35 -15.22
N ARG A 27 41.49 -0.65 -14.61
CA ARG A 27 40.81 -1.75 -13.91
C ARG A 27 40.02 -1.23 -12.71
N ALA A 28 40.61 -0.32 -11.93
CA ALA A 28 39.93 0.32 -10.81
C ALA A 28 38.74 1.17 -11.27
N ALA A 29 38.89 1.92 -12.37
CA ALA A 29 37.81 2.72 -12.96
C ALA A 29 36.66 1.85 -13.47
N PHE A 30 36.95 0.74 -14.17
CA PHE A 30 35.91 -0.20 -14.60
C PHE A 30 35.25 -0.90 -13.42
N ALA A 31 36.02 -1.40 -12.46
CA ALA A 31 35.49 -2.07 -11.27
C ALA A 31 34.55 -1.13 -10.49
N SER A 32 34.93 0.15 -10.35
CA SER A 32 34.08 1.19 -9.75
C SER A 32 32.79 1.42 -10.54
N ARG A 33 32.87 1.55 -11.87
CA ARG A 33 31.68 1.70 -12.74
C ARG A 33 30.75 0.50 -12.66
N TYR A 34 31.29 -0.71 -12.80
CA TYR A 34 30.52 -1.95 -12.72
C TYR A 34 29.88 -2.15 -11.34
N HIS A 35 30.56 -1.75 -10.27
CA HIS A 35 29.99 -1.72 -8.93
C HIS A 35 28.78 -0.78 -8.85
N ASN A 36 28.91 0.47 -9.34
CA ASN A 36 27.81 1.43 -9.36
C ASN A 36 26.65 0.98 -10.26
N PHE A 37 26.94 0.31 -11.38
CA PHE A 37 25.93 -0.32 -12.22
C PHE A 37 25.13 -1.39 -11.47
N LYS A 38 25.79 -2.29 -10.73
CA LYS A 38 25.10 -3.29 -9.88
C LYS A 38 24.24 -2.64 -8.78
N LEU A 39 24.75 -1.58 -8.14
CA LEU A 39 23.99 -0.83 -7.13
C LEU A 39 22.75 -0.15 -7.76
N LEU A 40 22.89 0.40 -8.96
CA LEU A 40 21.78 0.98 -9.72
C LEU A 40 20.70 -0.06 -10.01
N LEU A 41 21.07 -1.25 -10.52
CA LEU A 41 20.11 -2.33 -10.81
C LEU A 41 19.39 -2.81 -9.54
N THR A 42 20.12 -2.93 -8.43
CA THR A 42 19.54 -3.30 -7.14
C THR A 42 18.53 -2.25 -6.66
N ALA A 43 18.86 -0.97 -6.77
CA ALA A 43 17.93 0.12 -6.44
C ALA A 43 16.73 0.17 -7.39
N ASN A 44 16.94 -0.07 -8.69
CA ASN A 44 15.88 -0.16 -9.70
C ASN A 44 14.83 -1.23 -9.34
N ASN A 45 15.27 -2.45 -9.05
CA ASN A 45 14.37 -3.53 -8.64
C ASN A 45 13.60 -3.15 -7.36
N LYS A 46 14.30 -2.54 -6.39
CA LYS A 46 13.65 -2.11 -5.15
C LYS A 46 12.58 -1.04 -5.37
N ALA A 47 12.81 -0.10 -6.29
CA ALA A 47 11.82 0.90 -6.66
C ALA A 47 10.57 0.26 -7.27
N LEU A 48 10.75 -0.71 -8.18
CA LEU A 48 9.63 -1.43 -8.82
C LEU A 48 8.82 -2.27 -7.82
N GLU A 49 9.47 -2.92 -6.86
CA GLU A 49 8.78 -3.62 -5.76
C GLU A 49 7.85 -2.67 -4.97
N ILE A 50 8.36 -1.49 -4.59
CA ILE A 50 7.59 -0.50 -3.83
C ILE A 50 6.43 0.06 -4.68
N MET A 51 6.64 0.29 -5.98
CA MET A 51 5.58 0.74 -6.90
C MET A 51 4.47 -0.31 -6.99
N SER A 52 4.81 -1.59 -7.07
CA SER A 52 3.83 -2.69 -7.09
C SER A 52 3.02 -2.78 -5.79
N GLU A 53 3.63 -2.53 -4.64
CA GLU A 53 2.91 -2.44 -3.35
C GLU A 53 1.88 -1.29 -3.34
N LEU A 54 2.25 -0.13 -3.91
CA LEU A 54 1.35 1.02 -4.04
C LEU A 54 0.20 0.75 -5.04
N GLU A 55 0.48 0.09 -6.17
CA GLU A 55 -0.56 -0.36 -7.12
C GLU A 55 -1.56 -1.30 -6.46
N LYS A 56 -1.07 -2.30 -5.72
CA LYS A 56 -1.93 -3.25 -5.00
C LYS A 56 -2.80 -2.56 -3.94
N ALA A 57 -2.30 -1.52 -3.28
CA ALA A 57 -3.10 -0.71 -2.37
C ALA A 57 -4.21 0.07 -3.09
N LEU A 58 -3.94 0.57 -4.31
CA LEU A 58 -4.95 1.24 -5.15
C LEU A 58 -6.07 0.30 -5.64
N GLU A 59 -5.85 -1.01 -5.69
CA GLU A 59 -6.91 -1.99 -5.92
C GLU A 59 -7.91 -2.06 -4.74
N GLY A 60 -7.51 -1.56 -3.56
CA GLY A 60 -8.32 -1.49 -2.34
C GLY A 60 -8.73 -2.85 -1.77
N SER A 61 -7.89 -3.85 -1.98
CA SER A 61 -8.05 -5.19 -1.43
C SER A 61 -7.81 -5.25 0.08
N GLN A 62 -7.10 -4.28 0.66
CA GLN A 62 -6.79 -4.20 2.08
C GLN A 62 -6.87 -2.77 2.63
N PRO A 63 -7.26 -2.60 3.90
CA PRO A 63 -7.15 -1.33 4.61
C PRO A 63 -5.70 -0.86 4.75
N PHE A 64 -5.47 0.44 4.63
CA PHE A 64 -4.16 1.06 4.90
C PHE A 64 -4.33 2.49 5.43
N GLY A 65 -3.35 2.96 6.20
CA GLY A 65 -3.33 4.32 6.75
C GLY A 65 -2.29 5.22 6.09
N MET A 66 -2.26 6.51 6.47
CA MET A 66 -1.30 7.48 5.94
C MET A 66 0.16 7.09 6.15
N ASN A 67 0.49 6.36 7.22
CA ASN A 67 1.86 5.91 7.46
C ASN A 67 2.37 4.96 6.38
N PHE A 68 1.52 4.04 5.89
CA PHE A 68 1.86 3.20 4.74
C PHE A 68 2.15 4.07 3.52
N VAL A 69 1.23 5.00 3.20
CA VAL A 69 1.35 5.88 2.02
C VAL A 69 2.63 6.71 2.07
N ARG A 70 2.88 7.43 3.19
CA ARG A 70 4.08 8.26 3.39
C ARG A 70 5.36 7.44 3.37
N SER A 71 5.38 6.28 4.05
CA SER A 71 6.55 5.39 4.11
C SER A 71 6.94 4.89 2.72
N ARG A 72 5.98 4.36 1.96
CA ARG A 72 6.23 3.83 0.61
C ARG A 72 6.62 4.94 -0.37
N ALA A 73 5.94 6.09 -0.34
CA ALA A 73 6.27 7.25 -1.18
C ALA A 73 7.68 7.79 -0.88
N THR A 74 8.07 7.86 0.39
CA THR A 74 9.43 8.27 0.80
C THR A 74 10.46 7.24 0.34
N ALA A 75 10.20 5.95 0.57
CA ALA A 75 11.10 4.86 0.22
C ALA A 75 11.38 4.81 -1.29
N VAL A 76 10.34 4.93 -2.13
CA VAL A 76 10.52 4.96 -3.60
C VAL A 76 11.26 6.23 -4.03
N THR A 77 10.96 7.39 -3.45
CA THR A 77 11.64 8.66 -3.75
C THR A 77 13.13 8.59 -3.45
N VAL A 78 13.51 8.10 -2.26
CA VAL A 78 14.91 7.89 -1.86
C VAL A 78 15.60 6.86 -2.76
N THR A 79 14.91 5.79 -3.12
CA THR A 79 15.47 4.74 -3.97
C THR A 79 15.74 5.26 -5.37
N VAL A 80 14.83 6.04 -5.95
CA VAL A 80 14.99 6.67 -7.27
C VAL A 80 16.11 7.71 -7.24
N PHE A 81 16.26 8.48 -6.16
CA PHE A 81 17.40 9.37 -6.00
C PHE A 81 18.74 8.62 -6.04
N ARG A 82 18.83 7.44 -5.40
CA ARG A 82 20.03 6.59 -5.46
C ARG A 82 20.31 6.10 -6.89
N ILE A 83 19.28 5.73 -7.65
CA ILE A 83 19.42 5.35 -9.07
C ILE A 83 20.07 6.49 -9.87
N ILE A 84 19.58 7.74 -9.71
CA ILE A 84 20.16 8.92 -10.39
C ILE A 84 21.61 9.11 -9.97
N LYS A 85 21.92 8.99 -8.66
CA LYS A 85 23.27 9.15 -8.14
C LYS A 85 24.24 8.13 -8.74
N HIS A 86 23.87 6.85 -8.80
CA HIS A 86 24.72 5.81 -9.38
C HIS A 86 24.90 5.98 -10.91
N LEU A 87 23.90 6.53 -11.61
CA LEU A 87 24.03 6.89 -13.02
C LEU A 87 25.02 8.07 -13.22
N ASP A 88 24.99 9.07 -12.33
CA ASP A 88 25.97 10.16 -12.36
C ASP A 88 27.38 9.66 -12.02
N GLU A 89 27.54 8.69 -11.10
CA GLU A 89 28.83 8.04 -10.84
C GLU A 89 29.34 7.21 -12.05
N LEU A 90 28.42 6.65 -12.85
CA LEU A 90 28.74 5.96 -14.11
C LEU A 90 29.20 6.92 -15.21
N ALA A 91 28.54 8.07 -15.34
CA ALA A 91 28.83 9.10 -16.33
C ALA A 91 28.75 10.52 -15.73
N PRO A 92 29.82 10.97 -15.04
CA PRO A 92 29.80 12.21 -14.27
C PRO A 92 29.40 13.43 -15.11
N GLY A 93 28.40 14.17 -14.63
CA GLY A 93 27.97 15.44 -15.22
C GLY A 93 27.11 15.33 -16.48
N LYS A 94 26.95 14.12 -17.04
CA LYS A 94 26.22 13.90 -18.31
C LYS A 94 24.69 14.01 -18.15
N TYR A 95 24.19 13.68 -16.97
CA TYR A 95 22.74 13.53 -16.70
C TYR A 95 22.22 14.48 -15.60
N THR A 96 22.87 15.63 -15.39
CA THR A 96 22.55 16.57 -14.30
C THR A 96 21.11 17.08 -14.30
N GLU A 97 20.46 17.11 -15.46
CA GLU A 97 19.05 17.50 -15.60
C GLU A 97 18.07 16.58 -14.84
N LEU A 98 18.43 15.30 -14.63
CA LEU A 98 17.60 14.37 -13.87
C LEU A 98 17.39 14.84 -12.42
N PHE A 99 18.39 15.45 -11.79
CA PHE A 99 18.24 15.97 -10.42
C PHE A 99 17.21 17.10 -10.34
N THR A 100 17.18 17.98 -11.35
CA THR A 100 16.19 19.06 -11.41
C THR A 100 14.80 18.49 -11.67
N ARG A 101 14.68 17.52 -12.58
CA ARG A 101 13.39 16.90 -12.86
C ARG A 101 12.86 16.10 -11.68
N PHE A 102 13.73 15.36 -11.00
CA PHE A 102 13.42 14.61 -9.78
C PHE A 102 12.85 15.53 -8.70
N ARG A 103 13.49 16.67 -8.42
CA ARG A 103 12.99 17.64 -7.41
C ARG A 103 11.58 18.16 -7.70
N HIS A 104 11.23 18.37 -8.98
CA HIS A 104 9.87 18.78 -9.34
C HIS A 104 8.83 17.68 -9.07
N ILE A 105 9.18 16.42 -9.34
CA ILE A 105 8.30 15.27 -9.08
C ILE A 105 8.19 15.02 -7.57
N GLU A 106 9.30 15.09 -6.84
CA GLU A 106 9.35 15.00 -5.39
C GLU A 106 8.46 16.06 -4.73
N ALA A 107 8.55 17.33 -5.17
CA ALA A 107 7.69 18.41 -4.66
C ALA A 107 6.20 18.10 -4.88
N ALA A 108 5.81 17.63 -6.08
CA ALA A 108 4.43 17.27 -6.37
C ALA A 108 3.93 16.09 -5.51
N ILE A 109 4.79 15.11 -5.23
CA ILE A 109 4.47 14.01 -4.31
C ILE A 109 4.28 14.55 -2.89
N GLN A 110 5.17 15.42 -2.41
CA GLN A 110 5.05 16.00 -1.07
C GLN A 110 3.79 16.86 -0.92
N ASP A 111 3.46 17.65 -1.93
CA ASP A 111 2.23 18.45 -1.95
C ASP A 111 0.99 17.54 -1.90
N ALA A 112 0.99 16.42 -2.65
CA ALA A 112 -0.10 15.44 -2.63
C ALA A 112 -0.25 14.72 -1.28
N LEU A 113 0.86 14.47 -0.57
CA LEU A 113 0.88 13.84 0.75
C LEU A 113 0.52 14.78 1.90
N THR A 114 0.54 16.10 1.66
CA THR A 114 0.28 17.10 2.69
C THR A 114 -1.23 17.31 2.85
N MET A 115 -1.77 16.94 4.01
CA MET A 115 -3.12 17.35 4.38
C MET A 115 -3.11 18.79 4.88
N SER A 116 -3.83 19.67 4.18
CA SER A 116 -4.16 20.98 4.72
C SER A 116 -5.36 20.83 5.66
N LEU A 117 -5.09 20.76 6.97
CA LEU A 117 -6.14 20.91 7.97
C LEU A 117 -6.43 22.41 8.10
N PRO A 118 -7.70 22.84 8.06
CA PRO A 118 -8.04 24.22 8.37
C PRO A 118 -7.51 24.57 9.76
N ALA A 119 -6.88 25.74 9.91
CA ALA A 119 -6.58 26.24 11.25
C ALA A 119 -7.90 26.40 12.02
N VAL A 120 -8.04 25.69 13.12
CA VAL A 120 -9.24 25.83 13.97
C VAL A 120 -9.09 27.09 14.80
N GLU A 121 -9.64 28.20 14.29
CA GLU A 121 -9.79 29.45 15.05
C GLU A 121 -10.86 29.31 16.13
N GLY A 122 -10.79 30.13 17.18
CA GLY A 122 -11.77 30.15 18.27
C GLY A 122 -11.15 30.01 19.66
N PRO A 123 -11.97 29.96 20.73
CA PRO A 123 -11.48 29.82 22.10
C PRO A 123 -11.06 28.37 22.42
N LEU A 124 -10.23 28.19 23.46
CA LEU A 124 -9.88 26.87 23.99
C LEU A 124 -11.07 26.17 24.66
N VAL A 125 -11.95 26.97 25.26
CA VAL A 125 -13.18 26.52 25.91
C VAL A 125 -14.32 27.42 25.47
N ALA A 126 -15.44 26.83 25.03
CA ALA A 126 -16.64 27.52 24.62
C ALA A 126 -17.79 27.25 25.61
N PRO A 127 -18.46 28.27 26.17
CA PRO A 127 -19.66 28.09 26.97
C PRO A 127 -20.79 27.44 26.15
N LEU A 128 -21.52 26.47 26.69
CA LEU A 128 -22.56 25.75 25.94
C LEU A 128 -23.72 26.66 25.48
N LYS A 129 -23.95 27.76 26.19
CA LYS A 129 -24.94 28.80 25.84
C LYS A 129 -24.63 29.53 24.51
N ASP A 130 -23.38 29.49 24.06
CA ASP A 130 -22.92 30.16 22.83
C ASP A 130 -22.72 29.18 21.67
N VAL A 131 -23.00 27.88 21.88
CA VAL A 131 -22.78 26.81 20.90
C VAL A 131 -24.04 26.55 20.09
N ASP A 132 -23.88 26.36 18.78
CA ASP A 132 -24.95 25.87 17.90
C ASP A 132 -24.40 24.93 16.81
N ARG A 133 -25.28 24.42 15.94
CA ARG A 133 -24.90 23.43 14.91
C ARG A 133 -23.79 23.92 13.95
N THR A 134 -23.65 25.23 13.76
CA THR A 134 -22.68 25.80 12.81
C THR A 134 -21.24 25.67 13.30
N MET A 135 -21.06 25.42 14.59
CA MET A 135 -19.76 25.27 15.24
C MET A 135 -19.26 23.81 15.26
N THR A 136 -19.84 22.92 14.44
CA THR A 136 -19.51 21.48 14.42
C THR A 136 -18.00 21.21 14.32
N ASP A 137 -17.26 21.97 13.52
CA ASP A 137 -15.81 21.80 13.36
C ASP A 137 -15.00 22.27 14.58
N GLN A 138 -15.59 23.11 15.44
CA GLN A 138 -14.93 23.64 16.65
C GLN A 138 -15.25 22.83 17.91
N VAL A 139 -16.47 22.31 18.02
CA VAL A 139 -16.97 21.64 19.25
C VAL A 139 -17.35 20.17 19.04
N GLY A 140 -17.24 19.67 17.81
CA GLY A 140 -17.69 18.34 17.41
C GLY A 140 -19.21 18.23 17.28
N GLY A 141 -19.65 17.19 16.58
CA GLY A 141 -21.06 17.03 16.18
C GLY A 141 -22.03 16.92 17.36
N LYS A 142 -21.64 16.20 18.42
CA LYS A 142 -22.52 15.98 19.58
C LYS A 142 -22.79 17.27 20.33
N MET A 143 -21.75 18.00 20.72
CA MET A 143 -21.93 19.22 21.49
C MET A 143 -22.51 20.36 20.66
N ALA A 144 -22.21 20.41 19.35
CA ALA A 144 -22.90 21.32 18.43
C ALA A 144 -24.42 21.04 18.43
N ASN A 145 -24.81 19.76 18.41
CA ASN A 145 -26.22 19.39 18.46
C ASN A 145 -26.86 19.69 19.82
N ILE A 146 -26.18 19.42 20.95
CA ILE A 146 -26.68 19.80 22.28
C ILE A 146 -26.87 21.32 22.39
N GLY A 147 -25.93 22.12 21.88
CA GLY A 147 -26.06 23.57 21.81
C GLY A 147 -27.27 24.01 20.97
N GLU A 148 -27.49 23.37 19.81
CA GLU A 148 -28.68 23.61 18.97
C GLU A 148 -29.98 23.33 19.74
N LEU A 149 -30.07 22.18 20.42
CA LEU A 149 -31.22 21.78 21.22
C LEU A 149 -31.53 22.82 22.31
N LYS A 150 -30.50 23.27 23.03
CA LYS A 150 -30.60 24.22 24.13
C LYS A 150 -30.99 25.62 23.64
N ASN A 151 -30.24 26.14 22.68
CA ASN A 151 -30.19 27.56 22.36
C ASN A 151 -31.13 27.94 21.20
N ARG A 152 -31.53 26.98 20.35
CA ARG A 152 -32.38 27.20 19.18
C ARG A 152 -33.73 26.46 19.27
N ALA A 153 -33.71 25.20 19.69
CA ALA A 153 -34.94 24.40 19.86
C ALA A 153 -35.60 24.58 21.24
N PHE A 154 -34.92 25.24 22.18
CA PHE A 154 -35.37 25.51 23.54
C PHE A 154 -35.85 24.23 24.27
N ILE A 155 -35.11 23.14 24.08
CA ILE A 155 -35.32 21.87 24.78
C ILE A 155 -34.50 21.89 26.07
N PRO A 156 -35.06 21.43 27.21
CA PRO A 156 -34.31 21.33 28.45
C PRO A 156 -33.07 20.44 28.30
N THR A 157 -31.89 21.03 28.43
CA THR A 157 -30.61 20.31 28.42
C THR A 157 -29.73 20.84 29.56
N PRO A 158 -28.92 19.98 30.21
CA PRO A 158 -28.01 20.43 31.27
C PRO A 158 -27.06 21.53 30.81
N ASP A 159 -26.72 22.46 31.70
CA ASP A 159 -25.72 23.50 31.45
C ASP A 159 -24.30 22.92 31.38
N GLY A 160 -23.37 23.66 30.78
CA GLY A 160 -22.02 23.19 30.58
C GLY A 160 -21.13 24.07 29.71
N PHE A 161 -20.02 23.50 29.27
CA PHE A 161 -19.06 24.08 28.34
C PHE A 161 -18.40 22.99 27.50
N VAL A 162 -17.69 23.38 26.44
CA VAL A 162 -16.97 22.46 25.54
C VAL A 162 -15.50 22.83 25.47
N ILE A 163 -14.63 21.84 25.64
CA ILE A 163 -13.20 21.94 25.34
C ILE A 163 -13.03 21.65 23.84
N THR A 164 -12.55 22.64 23.10
CA THR A 164 -12.69 22.72 21.63
C THR A 164 -11.63 21.92 20.86
N ALA A 165 -11.81 21.78 19.55
CA ALA A 165 -10.82 21.19 18.65
C ALA A 165 -9.49 21.99 18.67
N ARG A 166 -9.53 23.32 18.84
CA ARG A 166 -8.32 24.12 19.06
C ARG A 166 -7.56 23.68 20.32
N ALA A 167 -8.26 23.48 21.43
CA ALA A 167 -7.66 22.99 22.66
C ALA A 167 -7.04 21.60 22.52
N TYR A 168 -7.69 20.72 21.74
CA TYR A 168 -7.11 19.42 21.38
C TYR A 168 -5.79 19.60 20.62
N HIS A 169 -5.75 20.43 19.57
CA HIS A 169 -4.53 20.67 18.80
C HIS A 169 -3.40 21.26 19.64
N GLU A 170 -3.68 22.25 20.49
CA GLU A 170 -2.66 22.82 21.39
C GLU A 170 -2.12 21.79 22.39
N PHE A 171 -2.98 20.93 22.95
CA PHE A 171 -2.56 19.85 23.84
C PHE A 171 -1.67 18.82 23.13
N MET A 172 -2.04 18.42 21.91
CA MET A 172 -1.26 17.48 21.11
C MET A 172 0.10 18.06 20.68
N ALA A 173 0.15 19.35 20.35
CA ALA A 173 1.39 20.03 19.97
C ALA A 173 2.34 20.27 21.15
N HIS A 174 1.83 20.60 22.33
CA HIS A 174 2.65 21.03 23.48
C HIS A 174 3.68 20.00 23.96
N ASN A 175 3.37 18.71 23.85
CA ASN A 175 4.28 17.63 24.25
C ASN A 175 4.83 16.84 23.04
N GLU A 176 4.75 17.39 21.82
CA GLU A 176 5.08 16.68 20.58
C GLU A 176 4.37 15.32 20.47
N LEU A 177 3.14 15.23 21.02
CA LEU A 177 2.40 13.97 21.13
C LEU A 177 2.11 13.38 19.77
N GLN A 178 1.73 14.23 18.81
CA GLN A 178 1.39 13.77 17.47
C GLN A 178 2.62 13.12 16.80
N ASP A 179 3.79 13.75 16.87
CA ASP A 179 5.01 13.22 16.27
C ASP A 179 5.47 11.91 16.93
N GLU A 180 5.33 11.79 18.25
CA GLU A 180 5.59 10.55 18.99
C GLU A 180 4.61 9.43 18.60
N ILE A 181 3.32 9.75 18.49
CA ILE A 181 2.28 8.82 18.08
C ILE A 181 2.54 8.31 16.66
N ASP A 182 2.83 9.21 15.73
CA ASP A 182 3.11 8.87 14.34
C ASP A 182 4.32 7.94 14.25
N ARG A 183 5.38 8.20 15.03
CA ARG A 183 6.56 7.33 15.12
C ARG A 183 6.23 5.93 15.65
N ARG A 184 5.39 5.82 16.68
CA ARG A 184 4.97 4.52 17.22
C ARG A 184 4.13 3.74 16.22
N ILE A 185 3.18 4.40 15.56
CA ILE A 185 2.38 3.77 14.50
C ILE A 185 3.28 3.30 13.35
N GLN A 186 4.34 4.04 12.99
CA GLN A 186 5.31 3.60 11.97
C GLN A 186 6.14 2.37 12.39
N SER A 187 6.44 2.24 13.69
CA SER A 187 7.27 1.13 14.20
C SER A 187 6.53 -0.20 14.31
N VAL A 188 5.20 -0.17 14.37
CA VAL A 188 4.34 -1.33 14.57
C VAL A 188 3.71 -1.73 13.23
N GLY A 189 3.96 -2.96 12.77
CA GLY A 189 3.24 -3.52 11.62
C GLY A 189 1.75 -3.65 11.96
N LEU A 190 0.87 -3.12 11.11
CA LEU A 190 -0.59 -3.15 11.32
C LEU A 190 -1.21 -4.51 10.94
N ASP A 191 -0.40 -5.58 10.93
CA ASP A 191 -0.75 -6.88 10.38
C ASP A 191 -1.47 -7.79 11.39
N SER A 192 -1.40 -7.47 12.70
CA SER A 192 -2.05 -8.23 13.77
C SER A 192 -2.87 -7.36 14.73
N ILE A 193 -3.93 -7.95 15.30
CA ILE A 193 -4.77 -7.30 16.32
C ILE A 193 -3.98 -7.11 17.62
N GLU A 194 -3.04 -8.00 17.93
CA GLU A 194 -2.20 -7.91 19.12
C GLU A 194 -1.27 -6.68 19.07
N ASP A 195 -0.66 -6.44 17.92
CA ASP A 195 0.21 -5.29 17.69
C ASP A 195 -0.57 -3.98 17.78
N LEU A 196 -1.76 -3.94 17.17
CA LEU A 196 -2.69 -2.82 17.30
C LEU A 196 -3.13 -2.57 18.75
N TYR A 197 -3.33 -3.63 19.53
CA TYR A 197 -3.70 -3.52 20.95
C TYR A 197 -2.55 -2.91 21.78
N LYS A 198 -1.31 -3.38 21.59
CA LYS A 198 -0.13 -2.81 22.27
C LYS A 198 0.06 -1.34 21.92
N LEU A 199 0.02 -1.01 20.62
CA LEU A 199 0.10 0.36 20.13
C LEU A 199 -0.99 1.25 20.74
N SER A 200 -2.23 0.75 20.78
CA SER A 200 -3.37 1.45 21.39
C SER A 200 -3.10 1.76 22.87
N ALA A 201 -2.71 0.76 23.67
CA ALA A 201 -2.44 0.94 25.08
C ALA A 201 -1.28 1.93 25.34
N ASP A 202 -0.20 1.81 24.57
CA ASP A 202 0.98 2.66 24.70
C ASP A 202 0.69 4.13 24.38
N VAL A 203 -0.07 4.38 23.31
CA VAL A 203 -0.50 5.73 22.92
C VAL A 203 -1.48 6.31 23.94
N GLN A 204 -2.42 5.50 24.43
CA GLN A 204 -3.34 5.95 25.48
C GLN A 204 -2.62 6.39 26.74
N GLN A 205 -1.64 5.59 27.19
CA GLN A 205 -0.86 5.91 28.38
C GLN A 205 0.00 7.16 28.18
N LEU A 206 0.57 7.34 26.98
CA LEU A 206 1.31 8.55 26.60
C LEU A 206 0.45 9.81 26.77
N ILE A 207 -0.75 9.81 26.20
CA ILE A 207 -1.68 10.96 26.27
C ILE A 207 -2.13 11.22 27.72
N VAL A 208 -2.45 10.17 28.46
CA VAL A 208 -2.88 10.28 29.87
C VAL A 208 -1.79 10.91 30.75
N ASN A 209 -0.52 10.57 30.50
CA ASN A 209 0.61 11.08 31.28
C ASN A 209 1.10 12.46 30.84
N ALA A 210 0.70 12.95 29.67
CA ALA A 210 1.16 14.22 29.10
C ALA A 210 0.70 15.44 29.92
N ALA A 211 1.49 16.51 29.97
CA ALA A 211 1.13 17.74 30.66
C ALA A 211 0.16 18.59 29.82
N LEU A 212 -0.80 19.29 30.46
CA LEU A 212 -1.61 20.27 29.74
C LEU A 212 -0.83 21.58 29.58
N PRO A 213 -1.03 22.31 28.46
CA PRO A 213 -0.63 23.71 28.38
C PRO A 213 -1.28 24.52 29.51
N GLY A 214 -0.53 25.40 30.17
CA GLY A 214 -1.04 26.19 31.30
C GLY A 214 -2.23 27.08 30.95
N GLU A 215 -2.29 27.59 29.72
CA GLU A 215 -3.44 28.37 29.22
C GLU A 215 -4.70 27.51 29.09
N LEU A 216 -4.58 26.28 28.57
CA LEU A 216 -5.70 25.34 28.46
C LEU A 216 -6.22 24.92 29.83
N GLU A 217 -5.31 24.56 30.75
CA GLU A 217 -5.69 24.19 32.10
C GLU A 217 -6.43 25.36 32.81
N SER A 218 -5.92 26.57 32.69
CA SER A 218 -6.55 27.78 33.27
C SER A 218 -7.93 28.05 32.67
N ALA A 219 -8.11 27.84 31.36
CA ALA A 219 -9.39 28.01 30.68
C ALA A 219 -10.44 26.98 31.17
N ILE A 220 -10.04 25.72 31.33
CA ILE A 220 -10.91 24.65 31.86
C ILE A 220 -11.35 24.98 33.29
N TRP A 221 -10.42 25.37 34.16
CA TRP A 221 -10.74 25.73 35.55
C TRP A 221 -11.66 26.95 35.65
N SER A 222 -11.44 27.95 34.80
CA SER A 222 -12.28 29.15 34.76
C SER A 222 -13.71 28.81 34.36
N ALA A 223 -13.89 27.97 33.32
CA ALA A 223 -15.21 27.52 32.89
C ALA A 223 -15.92 26.65 33.95
N TYR A 224 -15.19 25.76 34.64
CA TYR A 224 -15.74 24.99 35.75
C TYR A 224 -16.17 25.88 36.92
N ALA A 225 -15.38 26.89 37.27
CA ALA A 225 -15.72 27.83 38.34
C ALA A 225 -16.98 28.67 38.01
N GLU A 226 -17.17 29.07 36.75
CA GLU A 226 -18.40 29.72 36.30
C GLU A 226 -19.61 28.77 36.40
N LEU A 227 -19.43 27.51 36.01
CA LEU A 227 -20.47 26.49 36.10
C LEU A 227 -20.88 26.22 37.56
N GLU A 228 -19.90 26.05 38.45
CA GLU A 228 -20.09 25.86 39.90
C GLU A 228 -20.85 27.04 40.54
N LYS A 229 -20.55 28.27 40.10
CA LYS A 229 -21.24 29.49 40.56
C LYS A 229 -22.69 29.56 40.08
N SER A 230 -22.95 29.12 38.86
CA SER A 230 -24.30 29.16 38.25
C SER A 230 -25.24 28.06 38.74
N THR A 231 -24.70 27.01 39.34
CA THR A 231 -25.45 25.82 39.79
C THR A 231 -25.40 25.67 41.31
N HIS A 232 -24.40 24.96 41.84
CA HIS A 232 -24.13 24.84 43.26
C HIS A 232 -22.65 24.47 43.52
N PRO A 233 -22.12 24.75 44.73
CA PRO A 233 -20.78 24.32 45.11
C PRO A 233 -20.60 22.81 44.99
N GLY A 234 -19.44 22.37 44.50
CA GLY A 234 -19.09 20.95 44.35
C GLY A 234 -19.88 20.22 43.26
N VAL A 235 -20.40 20.94 42.25
CA VAL A 235 -21.14 20.34 41.14
C VAL A 235 -20.34 19.24 40.45
N ARG A 236 -20.97 18.07 40.28
CA ARG A 236 -20.41 16.95 39.53
C ARG A 236 -20.77 17.11 38.06
N VAL A 237 -19.88 16.66 37.18
CA VAL A 237 -20.06 16.82 35.73
C VAL A 237 -20.02 15.49 34.99
N SER A 238 -20.75 15.39 33.88
CA SER A 238 -20.54 14.38 32.86
C SER A 238 -19.63 14.93 31.78
N MET A 239 -18.52 14.25 31.51
CA MET A 239 -17.61 14.59 30.42
C MET A 239 -17.82 13.62 29.26
N ARG A 240 -18.15 14.15 28.08
CA ARG A 240 -18.54 13.38 26.90
C ARG A 240 -17.61 13.68 25.73
N SER A 241 -17.24 12.63 25.00
CA SER A 241 -16.57 12.76 23.70
C SER A 241 -17.51 13.41 22.69
N SER A 242 -16.93 14.29 21.87
CA SER A 242 -17.58 14.96 20.74
C SER A 242 -16.52 15.16 19.66
N ALA A 243 -16.08 14.06 19.03
CA ALA A 243 -15.10 14.17 17.97
C ALA A 243 -15.70 14.82 16.71
N VAL A 244 -14.89 15.56 15.97
CA VAL A 244 -15.31 16.06 14.65
C VAL A 244 -15.48 14.86 13.71
N GLY A 245 -16.64 14.76 13.05
CA GLY A 245 -17.00 13.61 12.22
C GLY A 245 -17.57 12.40 12.97
N GLU A 246 -17.83 12.49 14.28
CA GLU A 246 -18.34 11.36 15.11
C GLU A 246 -19.75 10.88 14.70
N ASP A 247 -20.64 11.82 14.35
CA ASP A 247 -22.07 11.58 14.08
C ASP A 247 -22.48 12.08 12.67
N THR A 248 -21.70 11.74 11.63
CA THR A 248 -22.17 11.99 10.25
C THR A 248 -22.98 10.82 9.73
N SER A 249 -23.86 11.06 8.74
CA SER A 249 -24.72 10.02 8.15
C SER A 249 -23.97 8.82 7.55
N ARG A 250 -22.65 8.95 7.32
CA ARG A 250 -21.78 7.89 6.78
C ARG A 250 -20.80 7.29 7.81
N THR A 251 -20.53 7.94 8.94
CA THR A 251 -19.58 7.47 9.95
C THR A 251 -20.25 7.28 11.30
N SER A 252 -20.29 6.04 11.80
CA SER A 252 -20.83 5.72 13.11
C SER A 252 -19.70 5.39 14.09
N PHE A 253 -18.94 6.40 14.49
CA PHE A 253 -18.04 6.29 15.66
C PHE A 253 -18.82 6.06 16.96
N ALA A 254 -20.15 6.21 16.91
CA ALA A 254 -21.11 6.03 17.98
C ALA A 254 -20.75 4.90 18.97
N GLY A 255 -20.46 5.26 20.22
CA GLY A 255 -20.22 4.31 21.30
C GLY A 255 -18.81 3.70 21.35
N GLN A 256 -17.88 4.12 20.49
CA GLN A 256 -16.49 3.69 20.53
C GLN A 256 -15.61 4.59 21.42
N PHE A 257 -15.94 5.88 21.51
CA PHE A 257 -15.24 6.82 22.39
C PHE A 257 -15.79 6.81 23.81
N ARG A 258 -14.94 7.23 24.75
CA ARG A 258 -15.24 7.17 26.18
C ARG A 258 -16.06 8.38 26.62
N SER A 259 -16.95 8.16 27.59
CA SER A 259 -17.60 9.21 28.37
C SER A 259 -17.38 8.90 29.85
N GLU A 260 -17.10 9.92 30.64
CA GLU A 260 -16.91 9.84 32.08
C GLU A 260 -18.10 10.48 32.78
N LEU A 261 -18.76 9.73 33.65
CA LEU A 261 -19.94 10.17 34.38
C LEU A 261 -19.57 10.45 35.84
N ASN A 262 -20.28 11.38 36.48
CA ASN A 262 -20.09 11.72 37.91
C ASN A 262 -18.64 12.15 38.26
N VAL A 263 -18.03 12.95 37.38
CA VAL A 263 -16.65 13.45 37.53
C VAL A 263 -16.61 14.56 38.58
N SER A 264 -15.65 14.45 39.50
CA SER A 264 -15.37 15.45 40.53
C SER A 264 -14.43 16.55 40.02
N LYS A 265 -14.38 17.67 40.75
CA LYS A 265 -13.45 18.78 40.46
C LYS A 265 -12.01 18.29 40.33
N GLU A 266 -11.56 17.46 41.28
CA GLU A 266 -10.19 16.95 41.36
C GLU A 266 -9.82 16.05 40.17
N ASN A 267 -10.81 15.38 39.58
CA ASN A 267 -10.61 14.42 38.49
C ASN A 267 -10.87 15.02 37.11
N LEU A 268 -11.24 16.31 37.00
CA LEU A 268 -11.67 16.95 35.76
C LEU A 268 -10.61 16.86 34.64
N ILE A 269 -9.36 17.21 34.96
CA ILE A 269 -8.25 17.17 33.99
C ILE A 269 -7.91 15.73 33.59
N GLN A 270 -7.94 14.81 34.56
CA GLN A 270 -7.68 13.39 34.30
C GLN A 270 -8.75 12.78 33.39
N ALA A 271 -10.03 13.13 33.61
CA ALA A 271 -11.15 12.72 32.77
C ALA A 271 -11.02 13.28 31.35
N TYR A 272 -10.65 14.56 31.18
CA TYR A 272 -10.36 15.14 29.87
C TYR A 272 -9.30 14.32 29.11
N LYS A 273 -8.14 14.09 29.71
CA LYS A 273 -7.06 13.30 29.07
C LYS A 273 -7.49 11.88 28.73
N THR A 274 -8.27 11.25 29.60
CA THR A 274 -8.79 9.89 29.40
C THR A 274 -9.75 9.82 28.22
N ILE A 275 -10.59 10.84 28.03
CA ILE A 275 -11.48 10.94 26.87
C ILE A 275 -10.68 11.21 25.59
N VAL A 276 -9.70 12.12 25.62
CA VAL A 276 -8.79 12.36 24.49
C VAL A 276 -8.05 11.07 24.10
N ALA A 277 -7.52 10.33 25.06
CA ALA A 277 -6.87 9.04 24.84
C ALA A 277 -7.82 7.99 24.24
N SER A 278 -9.13 8.06 24.49
CA SER A 278 -10.10 7.12 23.92
C SER A 278 -10.17 7.15 22.39
N LYS A 279 -9.72 8.25 21.75
CA LYS A 279 -9.48 8.35 20.30
C LYS A 279 -8.60 7.22 19.77
N TYR A 280 -7.63 6.78 20.58
CA TYR A 280 -6.67 5.74 20.24
C TYR A 280 -7.02 4.38 20.85
N SER A 281 -8.26 4.18 21.32
CA SER A 281 -8.72 2.84 21.71
C SER A 281 -8.70 1.88 20.52
N LEU A 282 -8.50 0.60 20.76
CA LEU A 282 -8.46 -0.43 19.71
C LEU A 282 -9.66 -0.33 18.75
N PRO A 283 -10.92 -0.20 19.21
CA PRO A 283 -12.05 -0.02 18.30
C PRO A 283 -11.95 1.21 17.40
N ALA A 284 -11.57 2.36 17.97
CA ALA A 284 -11.48 3.61 17.21
C ALA A 284 -10.33 3.61 16.20
N VAL A 285 -9.18 3.04 16.55
CA VAL A 285 -8.03 2.90 15.62
C VAL A 285 -8.39 1.96 14.48
N THR A 286 -8.94 0.77 14.79
CA THR A 286 -9.36 -0.19 13.77
C THR A 286 -10.43 0.41 12.85
N TYR A 287 -11.41 1.13 13.38
CA TYR A 287 -12.44 1.77 12.56
C TYR A 287 -11.84 2.79 11.59
N ARG A 288 -10.96 3.68 12.06
CA ARG A 288 -10.31 4.70 11.21
C ARG A 288 -9.44 4.10 10.11
N LEU A 289 -8.65 3.08 10.44
CA LEU A 289 -7.82 2.38 9.45
C LEU A 289 -8.68 1.74 8.35
N ASN A 290 -9.79 1.10 8.71
CA ASN A 290 -10.69 0.45 7.76
C ASN A 290 -11.50 1.43 6.90
N LYS A 291 -11.71 2.65 7.40
CA LYS A 291 -12.44 3.70 6.70
C LYS A 291 -11.52 4.72 6.04
N GLY A 292 -10.21 4.46 6.00
CA GLY A 292 -9.21 5.37 5.43
C GLY A 292 -9.33 6.80 6.00
N ILE A 293 -9.64 6.92 7.29
CA ILE A 293 -9.77 8.21 7.98
C ILE A 293 -8.41 8.56 8.60
N PRO A 294 -7.78 9.69 8.20
CA PRO A 294 -6.54 10.16 8.79
C PRO A 294 -6.69 10.44 10.29
N ASP A 295 -5.63 10.24 11.07
CA ASP A 295 -5.66 10.48 12.52
C ASP A 295 -5.94 11.96 12.83
N GLU A 296 -5.39 12.83 12.00
CA GLU A 296 -5.43 14.28 12.15
C GLU A 296 -6.79 14.88 11.76
N ALA A 297 -7.62 14.13 11.01
CA ALA A 297 -8.96 14.55 10.58
C ALA A 297 -10.04 14.45 11.67
N VAL A 298 -9.72 13.86 12.83
CA VAL A 298 -10.69 13.54 13.89
C VAL A 298 -10.28 14.17 15.22
N PRO A 299 -10.16 15.51 15.33
CA PRO A 299 -9.87 16.15 16.61
C PRO A 299 -10.96 15.81 17.64
N MET A 300 -10.52 15.50 18.87
CA MET A 300 -11.41 15.09 19.96
C MET A 300 -11.81 16.30 20.80
N CYS A 301 -13.03 16.81 20.60
CA CYS A 301 -13.60 17.79 21.52
C CYS A 301 -14.23 17.07 22.72
N VAL A 302 -14.35 17.78 23.85
CA VAL A 302 -14.91 17.21 25.08
C VAL A 302 -15.96 18.14 25.67
N GLY A 303 -17.22 17.68 25.71
CA GLY A 303 -18.30 18.37 26.38
C GLY A 303 -18.26 18.11 27.88
N CYS A 304 -18.37 19.17 28.68
CA CYS A 304 -18.49 19.11 30.13
C CYS A 304 -19.86 19.65 30.52
N MET A 305 -20.76 18.78 30.98
CA MET A 305 -22.14 19.12 31.32
C MET A 305 -22.42 18.82 32.79
N VAL A 306 -23.32 19.56 33.42
CA VAL A 306 -23.82 19.24 34.77
C VAL A 306 -24.36 17.81 34.79
N MET A 307 -23.92 17.04 35.78
CA MET A 307 -24.39 15.67 35.97
C MET A 307 -25.82 15.72 36.52
N VAL A 308 -26.77 15.15 35.78
CA VAL A 308 -28.13 14.88 36.28
C VAL A 308 -28.05 13.67 37.22
N ASP A 309 -28.77 13.70 38.35
CA ASP A 309 -28.90 12.56 39.28
C ASP A 309 -30.25 11.86 39.08
N PRO A 310 -30.39 11.04 38.02
CA PRO A 310 -31.71 10.62 37.58
C PRO A 310 -32.38 9.65 38.54
N VAL A 311 -33.66 9.88 38.78
CA VAL A 311 -34.58 8.85 39.30
C VAL A 311 -34.80 7.80 38.20
N SER A 312 -35.00 8.27 36.98
CA SER A 312 -35.24 7.43 35.80
C SER A 312 -34.62 8.04 34.56
N ALA A 313 -34.18 7.20 33.64
CA ALA A 313 -33.58 7.63 32.38
C ALA A 313 -33.86 6.59 31.29
N GLY A 314 -33.61 6.96 30.04
CA GLY A 314 -34.00 6.10 28.95
C GLY A 314 -33.64 6.62 27.57
N VAL A 315 -34.18 5.91 26.58
CA VAL A 315 -34.04 6.22 25.15
C VAL A 315 -35.43 6.32 24.54
N THR A 316 -35.65 7.34 23.75
CA THR A 316 -36.89 7.56 22.99
C THR A 316 -36.60 7.59 21.50
N TYR A 317 -37.31 6.76 20.75
CA TYR A 317 -37.32 6.79 19.30
C TYR A 317 -38.58 7.50 18.81
N SER A 318 -38.45 8.54 18.00
CA SER A 318 -39.61 9.30 17.51
C SER A 318 -40.48 8.48 16.55
N ARG A 319 -39.90 7.42 15.97
CA ARG A 319 -40.58 6.41 15.12
C ARG A 319 -40.11 5.01 15.49
N ASN A 320 -40.78 3.98 14.97
CA ASN A 320 -40.30 2.61 15.15
C ASN A 320 -38.95 2.41 14.39
N PRO A 321 -37.86 1.99 15.08
CA PRO A 321 -36.59 1.69 14.43
C PRO A 321 -36.64 0.50 13.47
N LEU A 322 -37.59 -0.43 13.65
CA LEU A 322 -37.69 -1.72 12.95
C LEU A 322 -38.72 -1.75 11.82
N ASP A 323 -39.67 -0.81 11.81
CA ASP A 323 -40.70 -0.69 10.78
C ASP A 323 -40.98 0.78 10.47
N PHE A 324 -40.51 1.27 9.33
CA PHE A 324 -40.70 2.66 8.92
C PHE A 324 -42.18 3.05 8.71
N ARG A 325 -43.10 2.07 8.57
CA ARG A 325 -44.54 2.33 8.45
C ARG A 325 -45.19 2.61 9.80
N GLU A 326 -44.62 2.10 10.89
CA GLU A 326 -45.14 2.36 12.23
C GLU A 326 -44.63 3.70 12.74
N ARG A 327 -45.56 4.66 12.76
CA ARG A 327 -45.28 6.06 13.10
C ARG A 327 -45.42 6.40 14.58
N ASN A 328 -45.56 5.41 15.46
CA ASN A 328 -45.65 5.63 16.89
C ASN A 328 -44.28 5.98 17.50
N VAL A 329 -44.29 6.72 18.61
CA VAL A 329 -43.09 6.98 19.43
C VAL A 329 -42.88 5.81 20.38
N PHE A 330 -41.62 5.36 20.50
CA PHE A 330 -41.21 4.26 21.36
C PHE A 330 -40.30 4.77 22.47
N ILE A 331 -40.72 4.62 23.73
CA ILE A 331 -39.98 5.10 24.89
C ILE A 331 -39.56 3.91 25.72
N HIS A 332 -38.25 3.73 25.85
CA HIS A 332 -37.62 2.75 26.71
C HIS A 332 -37.15 3.42 28.00
N ALA A 333 -37.57 2.93 29.17
CA ALA A 333 -37.26 3.55 30.46
C ALA A 333 -36.74 2.55 31.49
N VAL A 334 -35.78 3.00 32.31
CA VAL A 334 -35.23 2.27 33.46
C VAL A 334 -35.07 3.20 34.67
N TRP A 335 -34.86 2.58 35.83
CA TRP A 335 -34.46 3.29 37.05
C TRP A 335 -32.98 3.69 36.99
N GLY A 336 -32.64 4.86 37.54
CA GLY A 336 -31.28 5.39 37.57
C GLY A 336 -30.79 5.83 36.17
N LEU A 337 -29.51 5.62 35.90
CA LEU A 337 -28.87 6.04 34.65
C LEU A 337 -29.29 5.20 33.43
N ALA A 338 -29.35 5.83 32.26
CA ALA A 338 -29.74 5.19 30.99
C ALA A 338 -28.78 4.08 30.50
N LYS A 339 -27.62 3.93 31.16
CA LYS A 339 -26.57 2.96 30.83
C LYS A 339 -27.11 1.54 30.62
N ALA A 340 -28.06 1.10 31.44
CA ALA A 340 -28.66 -0.23 31.32
C ALA A 340 -29.43 -0.45 30.00
N VAL A 341 -30.12 0.59 29.51
CA VAL A 341 -30.88 0.57 28.25
C VAL A 341 -29.95 0.62 27.06
N VAL A 342 -28.96 1.53 27.10
CA VAL A 342 -27.98 1.70 26.02
C VAL A 342 -27.14 0.42 25.84
N ASP A 343 -26.75 -0.23 26.94
CA ASP A 343 -25.97 -1.47 26.91
C ASP A 343 -26.85 -2.72 26.61
N GLY A 344 -28.19 -2.58 26.59
CA GLY A 344 -29.14 -3.68 26.34
C GLY A 344 -29.14 -4.78 27.40
N THR A 345 -28.81 -4.44 28.66
CA THR A 345 -28.56 -5.41 29.73
C THR A 345 -29.79 -5.72 30.60
N VAL A 346 -30.89 -4.98 30.42
CA VAL A 346 -32.09 -5.05 31.27
C VAL A 346 -33.37 -5.04 30.42
N ASP A 347 -34.39 -5.79 30.86
CA ASP A 347 -35.77 -5.65 30.37
C ASP A 347 -36.34 -4.29 30.82
N ALA A 348 -36.14 -3.27 30.00
CA ALA A 348 -36.65 -1.92 30.21
C ALA A 348 -38.17 -1.85 30.07
N ASP A 349 -38.79 -0.83 30.67
CA ASP A 349 -40.19 -0.51 30.37
C ASP A 349 -40.30 -0.01 28.94
N LEU A 350 -41.39 -0.37 28.25
CA LEU A 350 -41.70 0.11 26.92
C LEU A 350 -43.07 0.81 26.92
N PHE A 351 -43.08 2.09 26.55
CA PHE A 351 -44.28 2.85 26.28
C PHE A 351 -44.34 3.16 24.78
N VAL A 352 -45.45 2.80 24.14
CA VAL A 352 -45.72 3.12 22.73
C VAL A 352 -46.79 4.19 22.69
N VAL A 353 -46.46 5.36 22.16
CA VAL A 353 -47.34 6.53 22.11
C VAL A 353 -47.77 6.80 20.67
N SER A 354 -49.08 6.83 20.44
CA SER A 354 -49.65 7.17 19.14
C SER A 354 -49.58 8.67 18.89
N CYS A 355 -49.15 9.04 17.68
CA CYS A 355 -48.93 10.42 17.24
C CYS A 355 -49.94 10.85 16.17
N ASN A 356 -51.19 10.39 16.28
CA ASN A 356 -52.27 10.76 15.35
C ASN A 356 -52.82 12.16 15.72
N GLU A 357 -54.07 12.28 16.15
CA GLU A 357 -54.68 13.56 16.50
C GLU A 357 -54.23 14.10 17.86
N HIS A 358 -54.01 13.21 18.84
CA HIS A 358 -53.54 13.52 20.18
C HIS A 358 -52.55 12.46 20.67
N LEU A 359 -51.53 12.88 21.42
CA LEU A 359 -50.59 11.96 22.06
C LEU A 359 -51.33 11.08 23.07
N LYS A 360 -51.34 9.77 22.83
CA LYS A 360 -51.97 8.78 23.71
C LYS A 360 -51.13 7.53 23.80
N ILE A 361 -50.95 7.00 25.01
CA ILE A 361 -50.29 5.72 25.23
C ILE A 361 -51.17 4.62 24.63
N ALA A 362 -50.67 3.99 23.57
CA ALA A 362 -51.34 2.89 22.86
C ALA A 362 -51.02 1.52 23.50
N ARG A 363 -49.77 1.34 23.93
CA ARG A 363 -49.30 0.11 24.59
C ARG A 363 -48.29 0.43 25.67
N LYS A 364 -48.36 -0.32 26.77
CA LYS A 364 -47.36 -0.30 27.85
C LYS A 364 -46.94 -1.73 28.18
N THR A 365 -45.63 -1.96 28.25
CA THR A 365 -45.04 -3.21 28.71
C THR A 365 -44.08 -2.87 29.84
N ILE A 366 -44.31 -3.41 31.03
CA ILE A 366 -43.44 -3.17 32.19
C ILE A 366 -42.44 -4.30 32.30
N GLY A 367 -41.16 -3.94 32.19
CA GLY A 367 -40.04 -4.88 32.26
C GLY A 367 -39.59 -5.10 33.71
N LYS A 368 -39.03 -6.29 33.98
CA LYS A 368 -38.47 -6.61 35.29
C LYS A 368 -37.03 -6.06 35.38
N LYS A 369 -36.92 -4.84 35.89
CA LYS A 369 -35.67 -4.09 36.04
C LYS A 369 -34.89 -4.58 37.26
N ALA A 370 -34.15 -5.67 37.11
CA ALA A 370 -33.42 -6.31 38.20
C ALA A 370 -32.20 -5.50 38.71
N ILE A 371 -31.73 -4.52 37.95
CA ILE A 371 -30.57 -3.68 38.28
C ILE A 371 -30.83 -2.22 37.92
N GLU A 372 -30.19 -1.31 38.66
CA GLU A 372 -30.09 0.11 38.35
C GLU A 372 -28.63 0.57 38.45
N TYR A 373 -28.28 1.66 37.77
CA TYR A 373 -26.99 2.31 37.88
C TYR A 373 -27.17 3.67 38.56
N LYS A 374 -26.38 3.93 39.61
CA LYS A 374 -26.46 5.14 40.43
C LYS A 374 -25.11 5.81 40.60
N CYS A 375 -25.15 7.12 40.80
CA CYS A 375 -23.98 7.91 41.14
C CYS A 375 -23.75 7.90 42.65
N PHE A 376 -22.54 7.53 43.06
CA PHE A 376 -22.08 7.62 44.45
C PHE A 376 -20.89 8.59 44.53
N LEU A 377 -20.79 9.31 45.65
CA LEU A 377 -19.79 10.38 45.84
C LEU A 377 -18.35 9.87 45.74
N GLU A 378 -18.05 8.72 46.33
CA GLU A 378 -16.68 8.16 46.40
C GLU A 378 -16.42 7.09 45.33
N GLU A 379 -17.45 6.34 44.92
CA GLU A 379 -17.29 5.16 44.06
C GLU A 379 -17.63 5.42 42.58
N GLY A 380 -18.07 6.63 42.22
CA GLY A 380 -18.40 6.98 40.84
C GLY A 380 -19.77 6.45 40.42
N VAL A 381 -19.83 5.57 39.41
CA VAL A 381 -21.09 4.96 38.95
C VAL A 381 -21.10 3.49 39.34
N CYS A 382 -22.04 3.10 40.21
CA CYS A 382 -22.15 1.73 40.71
C CYS A 382 -23.40 1.03 40.19
N ARG A 383 -23.25 -0.27 39.92
CA ARG A 383 -24.36 -1.19 39.61
C ARG A 383 -24.96 -1.69 40.92
N THR A 384 -26.25 -1.46 41.12
CA THR A 384 -26.99 -1.93 42.30
C THR A 384 -28.14 -2.84 41.88
N GLU A 385 -28.40 -3.88 42.64
CA GLU A 385 -29.56 -4.76 42.43
C GLU A 385 -30.83 -4.12 42.97
N ILE A 386 -31.91 -4.19 42.20
CA ILE A 386 -33.24 -3.75 42.64
C ILE A 386 -33.97 -4.97 43.19
N SER A 387 -34.23 -4.95 44.50
CA SER A 387 -34.99 -5.99 45.18
C SER A 387 -36.45 -5.57 45.41
N GLY A 388 -37.33 -6.56 45.56
CA GLY A 388 -38.74 -6.34 45.90
C GLY A 388 -39.61 -5.77 44.77
N PRO A 389 -40.75 -5.15 45.12
CA PRO A 389 -41.78 -4.69 44.17
C PRO A 389 -41.26 -3.67 43.14
N LYS A 390 -40.33 -2.79 43.54
CA LYS A 390 -39.74 -1.73 42.69
C LYS A 390 -39.19 -2.27 41.36
N SER A 391 -38.65 -3.49 41.34
CA SER A 391 -38.11 -4.11 40.12
C SER A 391 -39.16 -4.31 39.03
N SER A 392 -40.44 -4.43 39.40
CA SER A 392 -41.56 -4.69 38.49
C SER A 392 -42.54 -3.51 38.42
N GLU A 393 -42.19 -2.38 39.01
CA GLU A 393 -42.96 -1.13 38.90
C GLU A 393 -42.54 -0.33 37.67
N GLN A 394 -43.41 0.53 37.17
CA GLN A 394 -43.07 1.43 36.07
C GLN A 394 -42.06 2.49 36.52
N SER A 395 -41.01 2.68 35.74
CA SER A 395 -39.94 3.65 36.01
C SER A 395 -40.33 5.09 35.71
N ILE A 396 -41.34 5.32 34.87
CA ILE A 396 -41.88 6.64 34.57
C ILE A 396 -43.40 6.65 34.65
N THR A 397 -43.96 7.82 34.94
CA THR A 397 -45.41 8.05 34.93
C THR A 397 -45.94 8.24 33.52
N ASP A 398 -47.23 7.99 33.33
CA ASP A 398 -47.92 8.19 32.05
C ASP A 398 -47.82 9.65 31.57
N ARG A 399 -47.84 10.62 32.50
CA ARG A 399 -47.62 12.03 32.19
C ARG A 399 -46.23 12.28 31.61
N GLN A 400 -45.20 11.72 32.23
CA GLN A 400 -43.81 11.83 31.74
C GLN A 400 -43.63 11.13 30.39
N ALA A 401 -44.27 9.98 30.17
CA ALA A 401 -44.24 9.31 28.87
C ALA A 401 -44.87 10.17 27.75
N LEU A 402 -45.97 10.89 28.05
CA LEU A 402 -46.58 11.81 27.09
C LEU A 402 -45.72 13.06 26.85
N GLU A 403 -45.08 13.60 27.89
CA GLU A 403 -44.15 14.74 27.81
C GLU A 403 -42.91 14.39 26.94
N LEU A 404 -42.37 13.19 27.12
CA LEU A 404 -41.29 12.66 26.28
C LEU A 404 -41.71 12.48 24.82
N ALA A 405 -42.94 12.01 24.59
CA ALA A 405 -43.46 11.88 23.23
C ALA A 405 -43.66 13.24 22.54
N ASP A 406 -44.10 14.26 23.27
CA ASP A 406 -44.20 15.63 22.76
C ASP A 406 -42.83 16.16 22.32
N ILE A 407 -41.81 16.00 23.16
CA ILE A 407 -40.44 16.38 22.82
C ILE A 407 -39.94 15.61 21.60
N ALA A 408 -40.21 14.30 21.50
CA ALA A 408 -39.79 13.49 20.36
C ALA A 408 -40.42 13.95 19.05
N VAL A 409 -41.71 14.29 19.05
CA VAL A 409 -42.43 14.82 17.88
C VAL A 409 -41.88 16.20 17.50
N ARG A 410 -41.70 17.11 18.47
CA ARG A 410 -41.12 18.44 18.23
C ARG A 410 -39.73 18.37 17.62
N LEU A 411 -38.89 17.43 18.09
CA LEU A 411 -37.55 17.22 17.56
C LEU A 411 -37.57 16.62 16.16
N GLU A 412 -38.43 15.65 15.89
CA GLU A 412 -38.61 15.13 14.54
C GLU A 412 -39.07 16.21 13.56
N ASP A 413 -40.03 17.06 13.96
CA ASP A 413 -40.49 18.18 13.15
C ASP A 413 -39.38 19.21 12.92
N TYR A 414 -38.56 19.50 13.93
CA TYR A 414 -37.44 20.44 13.84
C TYR A 414 -36.35 19.97 12.87
N TYR A 415 -35.95 18.70 12.95
CA TYR A 415 -34.89 18.13 12.11
C TYR A 415 -35.41 17.57 10.78
N GLY A 416 -36.72 17.43 10.60
CA GLY A 416 -37.35 16.84 9.42
C GLY A 416 -37.06 15.36 9.20
N THR A 417 -36.48 14.69 10.20
CA THR A 417 -36.10 13.27 10.16
C THR A 417 -36.40 12.61 11.50
N PRO A 418 -36.71 11.30 11.53
CA PRO A 418 -36.91 10.57 12.78
C PRO A 418 -35.68 10.67 13.69
N GLN A 419 -35.88 10.72 15.01
CA GLN A 419 -34.83 10.97 16.01
C GLN A 419 -34.70 9.83 17.03
N ASP A 420 -33.46 9.60 17.46
CA ASP A 420 -33.03 8.79 18.61
C ASP A 420 -32.57 9.74 19.73
N ILE A 421 -33.24 9.69 20.88
CA ILE A 421 -33.14 10.70 21.94
C ILE A 421 -32.80 10.02 23.27
N GLU A 422 -31.67 10.38 23.88
CA GLU A 422 -31.35 10.00 25.25
C GLU A 422 -31.86 11.07 26.23
N TRP A 423 -32.47 10.64 27.32
CA TRP A 423 -33.07 11.54 28.30
C TRP A 423 -32.90 11.03 29.74
N ALA A 424 -33.04 11.95 30.69
CA ALA A 424 -33.01 11.69 32.12
C ALA A 424 -34.06 12.55 32.85
N ILE A 425 -34.64 12.01 33.91
CA ILE A 425 -35.55 12.71 34.83
C ILE A 425 -34.87 12.82 36.17
N ASP A 426 -34.61 14.05 36.60
CA ASP A 426 -33.94 14.38 37.85
C ASP A 426 -34.85 14.15 39.08
N GLN A 427 -34.28 14.24 40.29
CA GLN A 427 -34.99 14.03 41.56
C GLN A 427 -36.18 14.97 41.76
N ASP A 428 -36.12 16.19 41.20
CA ASP A 428 -37.19 17.18 41.24
C ASP A 428 -38.30 16.93 40.19
N GLY A 429 -38.12 15.91 39.34
CA GLY A 429 -39.03 15.54 38.26
C GLY A 429 -38.76 16.31 36.96
N THR A 430 -37.75 17.16 36.89
CA THR A 430 -37.35 17.89 35.69
C THR A 430 -36.79 16.92 34.65
N LEU A 431 -37.32 17.01 33.43
CA LEU A 431 -36.88 16.21 32.30
C LEU A 431 -35.75 16.94 31.55
N TYR A 432 -34.65 16.22 31.29
CA TYR A 432 -33.51 16.69 30.51
C TYR A 432 -33.25 15.79 29.32
N VAL A 433 -33.02 16.39 28.16
CA VAL A 433 -32.46 15.70 26.99
C VAL A 433 -30.94 15.73 27.08
N LEU A 434 -30.33 14.55 26.95
CA LEU A 434 -28.90 14.32 27.10
C LEU A 434 -28.18 14.11 25.76
N GLN A 435 -28.91 13.64 24.75
CA GLN A 435 -28.43 13.45 23.38
C GLN A 435 -29.62 13.37 22.42
N CYS A 436 -29.42 13.84 21.18
CA CYS A 436 -30.36 13.64 20.08
C CYS A 436 -29.56 13.37 18.80
N ARG A 437 -30.02 12.46 17.95
CA ARG A 437 -29.42 12.17 16.65
C ARG A 437 -30.43 11.57 15.68
N PRO A 438 -30.19 11.62 14.36
CA PRO A 438 -31.06 10.97 13.39
C PRO A 438 -31.18 9.46 13.64
N LEU A 439 -32.42 8.97 13.64
CA LEU A 439 -32.75 7.56 13.77
C LEU A 439 -32.61 6.87 12.41
N GLN A 440 -31.76 5.85 12.34
CA GLN A 440 -31.72 4.97 11.18
C GLN A 440 -32.84 3.92 11.29
N GLN A 441 -33.83 4.03 10.39
CA GLN A 441 -34.91 3.06 10.28
C GLN A 441 -34.56 1.98 9.25
N ILE A 442 -35.00 0.76 9.52
CA ILE A 442 -34.91 -0.37 8.59
C ILE A 442 -36.32 -0.96 8.35
N ASP A 443 -36.51 -1.68 7.24
CA ASP A 443 -37.74 -2.45 6.99
C ASP A 443 -37.53 -3.93 7.26
N ALA A 444 -37.53 -4.33 8.53
CA ALA A 444 -37.36 -5.73 8.93
C ALA A 444 -38.60 -6.61 8.60
N LEU A 445 -39.76 -5.98 8.37
CA LEU A 445 -41.03 -6.67 8.12
C LEU A 445 -41.34 -6.84 6.61
N GLY A 446 -40.91 -5.92 5.73
CA GLY A 446 -40.99 -6.10 4.28
C GLY A 446 -40.02 -7.17 3.75
N THR A 447 -38.89 -7.39 4.44
CA THR A 447 -37.98 -8.50 4.12
C THR A 447 -38.61 -9.86 4.42
N ARG A 448 -39.49 -9.97 5.43
CA ARG A 448 -40.20 -11.23 5.74
C ARG A 448 -41.05 -11.76 4.59
N ILE A 449 -41.63 -10.87 3.75
CA ILE A 449 -42.55 -11.27 2.67
C ILE A 449 -41.80 -11.68 1.39
N SER A 450 -40.54 -11.27 1.24
CA SER A 450 -39.75 -11.48 0.01
C SER A 450 -38.81 -12.70 0.07
N LEU A 451 -38.72 -13.39 1.20
CA LEU A 451 -37.67 -14.37 1.52
C LEU A 451 -38.13 -15.84 1.55
N ASP A 452 -39.41 -16.14 1.31
CA ASP A 452 -39.95 -17.51 1.18
C ASP A 452 -39.72 -18.09 -0.24
N HIS A 453 -38.51 -17.92 -0.78
CA HIS A 453 -38.06 -18.78 -1.87
C HIS A 453 -37.38 -20.00 -1.27
N ASP A 454 -38.10 -21.14 -1.26
CA ASP A 454 -37.48 -22.46 -1.21
C ASP A 454 -36.46 -22.51 -2.36
N ARG A 455 -35.17 -22.54 -2.00
CA ARG A 455 -34.05 -22.73 -2.94
C ARG A 455 -33.82 -24.24 -3.02
N PRO A 456 -34.29 -24.93 -4.08
CA PRO A 456 -34.36 -26.40 -4.11
C PRO A 456 -32.98 -27.09 -4.05
N ASP A 457 -31.91 -26.35 -4.37
CA ASP A 457 -30.54 -26.88 -4.49
C ASP A 457 -29.63 -26.57 -3.29
N ALA A 458 -30.17 -26.01 -2.19
CA ALA A 458 -29.38 -25.75 -0.98
C ALA A 458 -29.43 -26.96 -0.01
N PRO A 459 -28.28 -27.41 0.55
CA PRO A 459 -28.24 -28.51 1.51
C PRO A 459 -29.00 -28.19 2.81
N ASP A 460 -29.29 -29.20 3.63
CA ASP A 460 -29.96 -28.99 4.93
C ASP A 460 -29.19 -28.00 5.82
N SER A 461 -29.89 -26.96 6.29
CA SER A 461 -29.30 -25.97 7.21
C SER A 461 -29.11 -26.56 8.61
N ILE A 462 -27.96 -26.29 9.24
CA ILE A 462 -27.69 -26.70 10.62
C ILE A 462 -28.40 -25.80 11.66
N LEU A 463 -28.67 -24.54 11.30
CA LEU A 463 -29.42 -23.59 12.09
C LEU A 463 -30.26 -22.71 11.16
N GLN A 464 -31.44 -22.30 11.62
CA GLN A 464 -32.36 -21.44 10.87
C GLN A 464 -33.02 -20.42 11.81
N GLY A 465 -33.41 -19.27 11.26
CA GLY A 465 -34.11 -18.21 12.00
C GLY A 465 -33.20 -17.04 12.36
N GLY A 466 -33.54 -16.34 13.43
CA GLY A 466 -32.94 -15.04 13.76
C GLY A 466 -33.43 -13.91 12.86
N VAL A 467 -32.72 -12.78 12.93
CA VAL A 467 -33.00 -11.56 12.19
C VAL A 467 -31.74 -11.12 11.44
N THR A 468 -31.90 -10.79 10.17
CA THR A 468 -30.83 -10.28 9.31
C THR A 468 -30.41 -8.89 9.79
N ALA A 469 -29.27 -8.81 10.47
CA ALA A 469 -28.66 -7.55 10.87
C ALA A 469 -27.99 -6.87 9.67
N SER A 470 -27.28 -7.64 8.86
CA SER A 470 -26.64 -7.19 7.62
C SER A 470 -26.79 -8.29 6.56
N PRO A 471 -27.34 -8.00 5.36
CA PRO A 471 -27.60 -9.01 4.35
C PRO A 471 -26.30 -9.51 3.70
N GLY A 472 -26.37 -10.68 3.07
CA GLY A 472 -25.27 -11.29 2.31
C GLY A 472 -25.01 -12.74 2.69
N VAL A 473 -24.06 -13.34 1.98
CA VAL A 473 -23.62 -14.72 2.19
C VAL A 473 -22.11 -14.74 2.31
N ALA A 474 -21.57 -15.45 3.29
CA ALA A 474 -20.14 -15.66 3.42
C ALA A 474 -19.80 -17.02 4.01
N VAL A 475 -18.56 -17.45 3.79
CA VAL A 475 -17.99 -18.70 4.27
C VAL A 475 -16.77 -18.43 5.13
N GLY A 476 -16.61 -19.20 6.20
CA GLY A 476 -15.44 -19.10 7.07
C GLY A 476 -15.46 -20.14 8.18
N GLU A 477 -14.34 -20.29 8.85
CA GLU A 477 -14.24 -21.13 10.05
C GLU A 477 -14.90 -20.43 11.23
N VAL A 478 -15.70 -21.16 12.01
CA VAL A 478 -16.31 -20.65 13.23
C VAL A 478 -15.22 -20.27 14.22
N PHE A 479 -15.35 -19.07 14.80
CA PHE A 479 -14.59 -18.65 15.97
C PHE A 479 -15.51 -17.99 16.99
N ILE A 480 -15.68 -18.66 18.13
CA ILE A 480 -16.53 -18.24 19.23
C ILE A 480 -15.74 -17.30 20.14
N VAL A 481 -16.23 -16.07 20.31
CA VAL A 481 -15.64 -15.09 21.22
C VAL A 481 -16.44 -14.96 22.51
N ARG A 482 -15.74 -14.97 23.65
CA ARG A 482 -16.33 -14.82 24.98
C ARG A 482 -15.67 -13.70 25.78
N ASN A 483 -14.37 -13.49 25.57
CA ASN A 483 -13.56 -12.53 26.32
C ASN A 483 -12.56 -11.80 25.40
N ASP A 484 -11.78 -10.89 25.98
CA ASP A 484 -10.78 -10.10 25.24
C ASP A 484 -9.56 -10.94 24.78
N VAL A 485 -9.26 -12.08 25.41
CA VAL A 485 -8.20 -12.99 24.95
C VAL A 485 -8.61 -13.63 23.62
N ASP A 486 -9.86 -14.09 23.51
CA ASP A 486 -10.39 -14.65 22.27
C ASP A 486 -10.37 -13.61 21.14
N LYS A 487 -10.65 -12.35 21.47
CA LYS A 487 -10.60 -11.22 20.52
C LYS A 487 -9.21 -11.02 19.92
N LEU A 488 -8.15 -11.15 20.71
CA LEU A 488 -6.77 -11.01 20.23
C LEU A 488 -6.35 -12.18 19.32
N GLN A 489 -6.95 -13.35 19.50
CA GLN A 489 -6.67 -14.57 18.73
C GLN A 489 -7.59 -14.77 17.52
N PHE A 490 -8.47 -13.80 17.23
CA PHE A 490 -9.47 -13.94 16.19
C PHE A 490 -8.82 -14.06 14.79
N PRO A 491 -9.05 -15.17 14.05
CA PRO A 491 -8.43 -15.37 12.75
C PRO A 491 -9.14 -14.55 11.64
N ARG A 492 -8.36 -14.10 10.67
CA ARG A 492 -8.88 -13.39 9.50
C ARG A 492 -9.69 -14.34 8.60
N GLY A 493 -10.85 -13.89 8.14
CA GLY A 493 -11.81 -14.67 7.35
C GLY A 493 -12.69 -15.60 8.18
N ALA A 494 -12.64 -15.56 9.51
CA ALA A 494 -13.45 -16.41 10.37
C ALA A 494 -14.90 -15.91 10.51
N VAL A 495 -15.83 -16.81 10.82
CA VAL A 495 -17.19 -16.45 11.23
C VAL A 495 -17.20 -16.16 12.72
N LEU A 496 -17.46 -14.90 13.06
CA LEU A 496 -17.56 -14.41 14.43
C LEU A 496 -18.85 -14.92 15.08
N VAL A 497 -18.73 -15.78 16.10
CA VAL A 497 -19.88 -16.29 16.86
C VAL A 497 -19.83 -15.76 18.29
N ALA A 498 -20.89 -15.12 18.77
CA ALA A 498 -20.95 -14.55 20.12
C ALA A 498 -22.31 -14.76 20.79
N LEU A 499 -22.34 -14.75 22.13
CA LEU A 499 -23.61 -14.84 22.86
C LEU A 499 -24.48 -13.59 22.64
N GLN A 500 -23.86 -12.40 22.73
CA GLN A 500 -24.54 -11.09 22.65
C GLN A 500 -23.86 -10.19 21.63
N SER A 501 -24.65 -9.38 20.93
CA SER A 501 -24.21 -8.37 19.95
C SER A 501 -23.62 -7.11 20.62
N LEU A 502 -22.54 -7.27 21.39
CA LEU A 502 -21.93 -6.19 22.15
C LEU A 502 -20.99 -5.31 21.29
N PRO A 503 -20.91 -4.00 21.55
CA PRO A 503 -20.04 -3.09 20.80
C PRO A 503 -18.56 -3.47 20.79
N ARG A 504 -18.06 -4.10 21.86
CA ARG A 504 -16.66 -4.54 21.98
C ARG A 504 -16.18 -5.50 20.89
N TRP A 505 -17.10 -6.16 20.18
CA TRP A 505 -16.81 -7.07 19.06
C TRP A 505 -16.67 -6.38 17.72
N ALA A 506 -17.09 -5.11 17.60
CA ALA A 506 -16.97 -4.32 16.37
C ALA A 506 -15.57 -4.34 15.72
N PRO A 507 -14.43 -4.33 16.46
CA PRO A 507 -13.10 -4.35 15.84
C PRO A 507 -12.84 -5.61 15.01
N LEU A 508 -13.49 -6.72 15.36
CA LEU A 508 -13.33 -8.01 14.68
C LEU A 508 -14.02 -8.04 13.30
N LEU A 509 -14.98 -7.14 13.05
CA LEU A 509 -15.77 -7.14 11.82
C LEU A 509 -14.91 -6.98 10.57
N SER A 510 -13.85 -6.18 10.65
CA SER A 510 -12.91 -5.99 9.54
C SER A 510 -12.16 -7.26 9.11
N SER A 511 -12.05 -8.22 10.03
CA SER A 511 -11.42 -9.52 9.82
C SER A 511 -12.44 -10.64 9.69
N ALA A 512 -13.72 -10.41 9.95
CA ALA A 512 -14.73 -11.45 9.98
C ALA A 512 -15.35 -11.66 8.59
N ALA A 513 -15.56 -12.92 8.21
CA ALA A 513 -16.33 -13.27 7.02
C ALA A 513 -17.84 -13.08 7.24
N ALA A 514 -18.33 -13.42 8.44
CA ALA A 514 -19.72 -13.22 8.85
C ALA A 514 -19.84 -13.10 10.38
N VAL A 515 -21.01 -12.68 10.86
CA VAL A 515 -21.33 -12.58 12.29
C VAL A 515 -22.60 -13.36 12.63
N VAL A 516 -22.54 -14.13 13.72
CA VAL A 516 -23.70 -14.84 14.28
C VAL A 516 -23.80 -14.56 15.78
N THR A 517 -24.96 -14.10 16.24
CA THR A 517 -25.21 -13.96 17.69
C THR A 517 -26.50 -14.62 18.14
N GLU A 518 -26.53 -15.15 19.38
CA GLU A 518 -27.76 -15.71 19.95
C GLU A 518 -28.72 -14.63 20.47
N LEU A 519 -28.16 -13.55 21.02
CA LEU A 519 -28.88 -12.41 21.55
C LEU A 519 -28.47 -11.14 20.81
N GLY A 520 -29.42 -10.24 20.63
CA GLY A 520 -29.21 -8.97 19.94
C GLY A 520 -30.31 -8.63 18.96
N GLY A 521 -30.57 -7.35 18.79
CA GLY A 521 -31.49 -6.82 17.80
C GLY A 521 -30.75 -6.13 16.66
N VAL A 522 -31.43 -5.99 15.53
CA VAL A 522 -30.93 -5.31 14.32
C VAL A 522 -30.72 -3.80 14.50
N ALA A 523 -31.25 -3.19 15.56
CA ALA A 523 -31.00 -1.78 15.89
C ALA A 523 -29.76 -1.57 16.77
N GLY A 524 -29.09 -2.65 17.21
CA GLY A 524 -27.91 -2.54 18.08
C GLY A 524 -26.67 -2.03 17.33
N HIS A 525 -25.72 -1.44 18.07
CA HIS A 525 -24.49 -0.86 17.49
C HIS A 525 -23.74 -1.84 16.58
N LEU A 526 -23.53 -3.09 17.01
CA LEU A 526 -22.83 -4.09 16.21
C LEU A 526 -23.54 -4.39 14.86
N ALA A 527 -24.87 -4.31 14.81
CA ALA A 527 -25.62 -4.48 13.57
C ALA A 527 -25.37 -3.33 12.59
N ASN A 528 -25.35 -2.09 13.09
CA ASN A 528 -25.07 -0.91 12.28
C ASN A 528 -23.65 -0.97 11.71
N VAL A 529 -22.66 -1.31 12.53
CA VAL A 529 -21.27 -1.46 12.07
C VAL A 529 -21.15 -2.61 11.08
N ALA A 530 -21.82 -3.76 11.30
CA ALA A 530 -21.79 -4.86 10.33
C ALA A 530 -22.33 -4.46 8.94
N ARG A 531 -23.41 -3.67 8.87
CA ARG A 531 -23.92 -3.12 7.60
C ARG A 531 -22.94 -2.16 6.95
N GLU A 532 -22.33 -1.30 7.76
CA GLU A 532 -21.39 -0.29 7.30
C GLU A 532 -20.11 -0.92 6.70
N PHE A 533 -19.71 -2.09 7.21
CA PHE A 533 -18.60 -2.89 6.69
C PHE A 533 -19.04 -3.90 5.61
N GLY A 534 -20.34 -4.04 5.35
CA GLY A 534 -20.89 -5.01 4.41
C GLY A 534 -20.67 -6.47 4.82
N VAL A 535 -20.45 -6.73 6.12
CA VAL A 535 -20.24 -8.07 6.65
C VAL A 535 -21.60 -8.72 6.89
N PRO A 536 -21.90 -9.90 6.30
CA PRO A 536 -23.14 -10.62 6.55
C PRO A 536 -23.31 -10.91 8.05
N ALA A 537 -24.47 -10.56 8.62
CA ALA A 537 -24.70 -10.67 10.05
C ALA A 537 -26.12 -11.17 10.37
N LEU A 538 -26.20 -12.24 11.15
CA LEU A 538 -27.44 -12.88 11.58
C LEU A 538 -27.52 -12.91 13.12
N PHE A 539 -28.43 -12.14 13.69
CA PHE A 539 -28.59 -12.01 15.15
C PHE A 539 -29.83 -12.74 15.63
N GLY A 540 -29.88 -13.12 16.91
CA GLY A 540 -31.04 -13.82 17.46
C GLY A 540 -31.13 -15.29 17.05
N VAL A 541 -30.01 -15.92 16.67
CA VAL A 541 -29.96 -17.34 16.27
C VAL A 541 -29.86 -18.22 17.51
N THR A 542 -30.99 -18.63 18.06
CA THR A 542 -31.03 -19.43 19.29
C THR A 542 -30.29 -20.76 19.13
N GLY A 543 -29.39 -21.07 20.05
CA GLY A 543 -28.64 -22.33 20.08
C GLY A 543 -27.34 -22.34 19.25
N ALA A 544 -26.95 -21.21 18.65
CA ALA A 544 -25.70 -21.09 17.89
C ALA A 544 -24.45 -21.48 18.71
N ILE A 545 -24.34 -21.04 19.97
CA ILE A 545 -23.17 -21.29 20.83
C ILE A 545 -23.05 -22.77 21.22
N LYS A 546 -24.18 -23.48 21.27
CA LYS A 546 -24.21 -24.91 21.61
C LYS A 546 -23.93 -25.80 20.40
N THR A 547 -24.38 -25.39 19.22
CA THR A 547 -24.33 -26.21 17.99
C THR A 547 -23.03 -26.03 17.22
N LEU A 548 -22.50 -24.81 17.14
CA LEU A 548 -21.28 -24.49 16.39
C LEU A 548 -20.03 -24.71 17.26
N ARG A 549 -18.91 -25.13 16.65
CA ARG A 549 -17.62 -25.33 17.34
C ARG A 549 -16.51 -24.57 16.63
N ASN A 550 -15.50 -24.11 17.39
CA ASN A 550 -14.33 -23.46 16.80
C ASN A 550 -13.66 -24.36 15.75
N GLY A 551 -13.35 -23.77 14.58
CA GLY A 551 -12.77 -24.46 13.43
C GLY A 551 -13.78 -25.13 12.48
N ASP A 552 -15.07 -25.17 12.82
CA ASP A 552 -16.09 -25.66 11.88
C ASP A 552 -16.18 -24.72 10.67
N LEU A 553 -15.93 -25.22 9.46
CA LEU A 553 -16.19 -24.46 8.24
C LEU A 553 -17.71 -24.39 8.00
N ILE A 554 -18.26 -23.18 7.93
CA ILE A 554 -19.70 -22.96 7.71
C ILE A 554 -19.96 -21.89 6.65
N THR A 555 -21.14 -21.95 6.02
CA THR A 555 -21.68 -20.87 5.18
C THR A 555 -22.82 -20.19 5.94
N VAL A 556 -22.73 -18.88 6.13
CA VAL A 556 -23.77 -18.05 6.73
C VAL A 556 -24.51 -17.33 5.63
N ASP A 557 -25.78 -17.67 5.43
CA ASP A 557 -26.70 -16.92 4.58
C ASP A 557 -27.55 -16.00 5.47
N ALA A 558 -27.06 -14.78 5.67
CA ALA A 558 -27.74 -13.79 6.49
C ALA A 558 -29.03 -13.31 5.80
N THR A 559 -29.07 -13.31 4.46
CA THR A 559 -30.26 -12.94 3.67
C THR A 559 -31.37 -13.99 3.83
N GLY A 560 -31.04 -15.27 3.62
CA GLY A 560 -31.94 -16.41 3.77
C GLY A 560 -32.17 -16.86 5.22
N ARG A 561 -31.46 -16.26 6.19
CA ARG A 561 -31.57 -16.55 7.64
C ARG A 561 -31.28 -18.02 7.97
N ARG A 562 -30.26 -18.57 7.33
CA ARG A 562 -29.84 -19.98 7.46
C ARG A 562 -28.33 -20.08 7.59
N ILE A 563 -27.88 -21.12 8.30
CA ILE A 563 -26.47 -21.48 8.43
C ILE A 563 -26.31 -22.92 7.93
N TYR A 564 -25.31 -23.16 7.09
CA TYR A 564 -25.03 -24.44 6.47
C TYR A 564 -23.66 -24.96 6.90
N ARG A 565 -23.51 -26.29 6.92
CA ARG A 565 -22.21 -26.93 7.16
C ARG A 565 -21.37 -26.90 5.88
N GLY A 566 -20.11 -26.53 5.99
CA GLY A 566 -19.17 -26.45 4.86
C GLY A 566 -19.41 -25.24 3.95
N MET A 567 -18.75 -25.25 2.80
CA MET A 567 -18.86 -24.23 1.76
C MET A 567 -20.00 -24.58 0.79
N VAL A 568 -20.96 -23.66 0.61
CA VAL A 568 -22.05 -23.82 -0.36
C VAL A 568 -21.81 -22.88 -1.55
N SER A 569 -21.17 -23.40 -2.60
CA SER A 569 -20.70 -22.60 -3.74
C SER A 569 -21.80 -21.89 -4.52
N SER A 570 -23.01 -22.46 -4.60
CA SER A 570 -24.16 -21.85 -5.28
C SER A 570 -24.60 -20.55 -4.62
N LEU A 571 -24.58 -20.47 -3.29
CA LEU A 571 -24.94 -19.26 -2.55
C LEU A 571 -23.85 -18.18 -2.63
N LEU A 572 -22.57 -18.58 -2.74
CA LEU A 572 -21.45 -17.65 -2.88
C LEU A 572 -21.38 -17.01 -4.27
N ALA A 573 -21.79 -17.71 -5.33
CA ALA A 573 -21.80 -17.18 -6.69
C ALA A 573 -22.84 -16.06 -6.88
N GLU A 574 -23.94 -16.10 -6.12
CA GLU A 574 -24.99 -15.07 -6.10
C GLU A 574 -24.67 -13.90 -5.16
N ALA A 575 -23.63 -14.03 -4.33
CA ALA A 575 -23.29 -13.02 -3.35
C ALA A 575 -22.69 -11.78 -4.05
N PRO A 576 -23.11 -10.55 -3.67
CA PRO A 576 -22.49 -9.34 -4.18
C PRO A 576 -21.00 -9.31 -3.84
N LYS A 577 -20.16 -8.86 -4.79
CA LYS A 577 -18.72 -8.70 -4.55
C LYS A 577 -18.50 -7.77 -3.34
N PRO A 578 -17.52 -8.06 -2.47
CA PRO A 578 -17.22 -7.20 -1.34
C PRO A 578 -16.89 -5.79 -1.83
N LYS A 579 -17.51 -4.78 -1.21
CA LYS A 579 -17.22 -3.37 -1.54
C LYS A 579 -15.79 -3.04 -1.13
N ASN A 580 -15.07 -2.30 -1.98
CA ASN A 580 -13.80 -1.69 -1.60
C ASN A 580 -14.09 -0.61 -0.54
N LEU A 581 -13.79 -0.91 0.73
CA LEU A 581 -14.03 0.00 1.85
C LEU A 581 -13.09 1.21 1.85
N MET A 582 -11.98 1.13 1.12
CA MET A 582 -11.02 2.22 0.95
C MET A 582 -11.41 3.16 -0.20
N ALA A 583 -12.23 2.72 -1.14
CA ALA A 583 -12.70 3.58 -2.23
C ALA A 583 -13.43 4.81 -1.65
N GLU A 584 -13.13 5.99 -2.20
CA GLU A 584 -13.73 7.27 -1.76
C GLU A 584 -13.34 7.70 -0.32
N THR A 585 -12.29 7.13 0.25
CA THR A 585 -11.74 7.56 1.55
C THR A 585 -10.65 8.63 1.36
N PRO A 586 -10.47 9.57 2.31
CA PRO A 586 -9.43 10.60 2.20
C PRO A 586 -8.02 10.03 2.02
N VAL A 587 -7.68 8.96 2.75
CA VAL A 587 -6.37 8.29 2.62
C VAL A 587 -6.18 7.69 1.22
N PHE A 588 -7.22 7.12 0.63
CA PHE A 588 -7.17 6.57 -0.72
C PHE A 588 -7.03 7.67 -1.79
N GLU A 589 -7.74 8.79 -1.64
CA GLU A 589 -7.59 9.96 -2.52
C GLU A 589 -6.16 10.52 -2.47
N ILE A 590 -5.58 10.65 -1.28
CA ILE A 590 -4.18 11.07 -1.10
C ILE A 590 -3.22 10.10 -1.79
N LEU A 591 -3.40 8.78 -1.59
CA LEU A 591 -2.62 7.76 -2.29
C LEU A 591 -2.76 7.91 -3.81
N GLN A 592 -3.98 8.08 -4.33
CA GLN A 592 -4.26 8.22 -5.75
C GLN A 592 -3.56 9.44 -6.34
N ASN A 593 -3.58 10.58 -5.65
CA ASN A 593 -2.89 11.80 -6.07
C ASN A 593 -1.37 11.63 -6.07
N ALA A 594 -0.79 11.05 -5.01
CA ALA A 594 0.65 10.78 -4.97
C ALA A 594 1.07 9.76 -6.04
N ALA A 595 0.28 8.71 -6.25
CA ALA A 595 0.52 7.65 -7.22
C ALA A 595 0.63 8.15 -8.65
N GLN A 596 -0.11 9.20 -9.04
CA GLN A 596 -0.03 9.81 -10.37
C GLN A 596 1.39 10.31 -10.71
N HIS A 597 2.20 10.63 -9.70
CA HIS A 597 3.58 11.08 -9.84
C HIS A 597 4.61 9.97 -9.63
N ILE A 598 4.18 8.77 -9.23
CA ILE A 598 5.07 7.66 -8.89
C ILE A 598 4.99 6.54 -9.94
N ILE A 599 3.78 6.04 -10.19
CA ILE A 599 3.52 4.73 -10.81
C ILE A 599 3.47 4.75 -12.34
N PRO A 600 2.75 5.68 -13.02
CA PRO A 600 2.54 5.58 -14.46
C PRO A 600 3.86 5.55 -15.25
N LEU A 601 3.98 4.59 -16.17
CA LEU A 601 5.11 4.51 -17.11
C LEU A 601 4.72 5.16 -18.44
N ASN A 602 5.30 6.33 -18.72
CA ASN A 602 5.09 7.12 -19.93
C ASN A 602 6.26 6.98 -20.92
N LEU A 603 7.49 6.79 -20.43
CA LEU A 603 8.69 6.59 -21.25
C LEU A 603 8.89 5.11 -21.59
N ILE A 604 8.14 4.61 -22.58
CA ILE A 604 8.15 3.19 -22.96
C ILE A 604 9.24 2.87 -23.98
N ASP A 605 9.36 3.69 -25.03
CA ASP A 605 10.24 3.46 -26.18
C ASP A 605 11.59 4.19 -26.03
N PRO A 606 12.71 3.45 -25.85
CA PRO A 606 14.07 4.02 -25.77
C PRO A 606 14.54 4.74 -27.03
N ASP A 607 14.02 4.37 -28.20
CA ASP A 607 14.45 4.90 -29.50
C ASP A 607 13.68 6.16 -29.89
N SER A 608 12.64 6.50 -29.13
CA SER A 608 11.83 7.70 -29.33
C SER A 608 12.63 8.98 -29.04
N PRO A 609 12.45 10.05 -29.84
CA PRO A 609 13.01 11.36 -29.54
C PRO A 609 12.47 11.96 -28.23
N ASP A 610 11.35 11.45 -27.71
CA ASP A 610 10.79 11.84 -26.42
C ASP A 610 11.47 11.12 -25.22
N PHE A 611 12.37 10.16 -25.45
CA PHE A 611 13.13 9.47 -24.40
C PHE A 611 14.25 10.37 -23.83
N HIS A 612 13.84 11.41 -23.09
CA HIS A 612 14.71 12.49 -22.61
C HIS A 612 14.40 12.84 -21.14
N PRO A 613 15.39 13.24 -20.31
CA PRO A 613 15.17 13.58 -18.88
C PRO A 613 14.02 14.56 -18.63
N LYS A 614 13.91 15.62 -19.45
CA LYS A 614 12.80 16.61 -19.40
C LYS A 614 11.40 16.00 -19.51
N LYS A 615 11.27 14.86 -20.17
CA LYS A 615 9.99 14.23 -20.49
C LYS A 615 9.55 13.23 -19.42
N CYS A 616 10.42 12.84 -18.48
CA CYS A 616 10.02 12.01 -17.34
C CYS A 616 8.93 12.70 -16.54
N ARG A 617 7.74 12.13 -16.39
CA ARG A 617 6.63 12.72 -15.61
C ARG A 617 6.49 12.11 -14.24
N THR A 618 6.98 10.88 -14.08
CA THR A 618 6.86 10.10 -12.86
C THR A 618 8.22 9.58 -12.38
N LEU A 619 8.26 9.07 -11.15
CA LEU A 619 9.42 8.34 -10.66
C LEU A 619 9.68 7.06 -11.47
N HIS A 620 8.65 6.38 -11.98
CA HIS A 620 8.80 5.23 -12.88
C HIS A 620 9.51 5.60 -14.18
N ASP A 621 9.17 6.76 -14.78
CA ASP A 621 9.87 7.26 -15.97
C ASP A 621 11.36 7.51 -15.72
N ILE A 622 11.71 8.09 -14.57
CA ILE A 622 13.11 8.30 -14.18
C ILE A 622 13.82 6.96 -14.03
N THR A 623 13.20 6.00 -13.34
CA THR A 623 13.74 4.65 -13.14
C THR A 623 14.01 3.97 -14.49
N ARG A 624 13.03 3.96 -15.41
CA ARG A 624 13.18 3.40 -16.76
C ARG A 624 14.27 4.10 -17.57
N TYR A 625 14.30 5.43 -17.55
CA TYR A 625 15.32 6.21 -18.25
C TYR A 625 16.72 5.91 -17.73
N CYS A 626 16.91 5.89 -16.41
CA CYS A 626 18.20 5.64 -15.79
C CYS A 626 18.68 4.22 -16.04
N HIS A 627 17.78 3.23 -15.96
CA HIS A 627 18.11 1.85 -16.30
C HIS A 627 18.64 1.76 -17.74
N GLU A 628 17.91 2.31 -18.71
CA GLU A 628 18.32 2.28 -20.12
C GLU A 628 19.67 3.00 -20.35
N LYS A 629 19.85 4.20 -19.79
CA LYS A 629 21.11 4.94 -19.95
C LYS A 629 22.26 4.27 -19.22
N SER A 630 22.03 3.59 -18.10
CA SER A 630 23.08 2.86 -17.39
C SER A 630 23.64 1.72 -18.23
N VAL A 631 22.78 1.00 -18.96
CA VAL A 631 23.20 -0.04 -19.92
C VAL A 631 23.98 0.60 -21.08
N HIS A 632 23.52 1.74 -21.59
CA HIS A 632 24.22 2.47 -22.64
C HIS A 632 25.62 2.96 -22.24
N GLU A 633 25.80 3.46 -21.01
CA GLU A 633 27.11 3.91 -20.52
C GLU A 633 28.07 2.73 -20.30
N MET A 634 27.56 1.58 -19.86
CA MET A 634 28.36 0.35 -19.78
C MET A 634 28.83 -0.07 -21.18
N PHE A 635 27.99 0.06 -22.20
CA PHE A 635 28.33 -0.26 -23.59
C PHE A 635 29.37 0.70 -24.22
N ASN A 636 29.27 2.00 -23.94
CA ASN A 636 30.21 2.96 -24.52
C ASN A 636 31.61 2.89 -23.90
N PHE A 637 31.73 2.50 -22.62
CA PHE A 637 33.02 2.41 -21.96
C PHE A 637 34.00 1.47 -22.68
N GLY A 638 33.52 0.32 -23.16
CA GLY A 638 34.31 -0.65 -23.92
C GLY A 638 34.80 -0.13 -25.27
N LYS A 639 34.10 0.83 -25.88
CA LYS A 639 34.49 1.45 -27.16
C LYS A 639 35.57 2.51 -27.02
N GLU A 640 35.61 3.23 -25.90
CA GLU A 640 36.45 4.43 -25.75
C GLU A 640 37.84 4.14 -25.15
N HIS A 641 38.02 3.04 -24.40
CA HIS A 641 39.25 2.77 -23.64
C HIS A 641 40.08 1.62 -24.24
N HIS A 642 41.38 1.86 -24.50
CA HIS A 642 42.31 0.90 -25.08
C HIS A 642 43.25 0.31 -23.99
N PHE A 643 43.26 -1.01 -23.80
CA PHE A 643 44.09 -1.70 -22.77
C PHE A 643 45.46 -2.14 -23.30
N SER A 644 46.50 -2.17 -22.44
CA SER A 644 47.87 -2.56 -22.81
C SER A 644 48.10 -4.09 -22.98
N GLU A 645 49.06 -4.49 -23.82
CA GLU A 645 49.30 -5.87 -24.29
C GLU A 645 49.70 -6.85 -23.17
N ARG A 646 50.23 -6.37 -22.04
CA ARG A 646 50.77 -7.23 -20.94
C ARG A 646 49.71 -7.66 -19.92
N SER A 647 48.55 -7.02 -19.91
CA SER A 647 47.45 -7.28 -18.94
C SER A 647 46.50 -8.38 -19.40
N SER A 648 46.66 -8.83 -20.64
CA SER A 648 45.83 -9.82 -21.30
C SER A 648 46.49 -11.20 -21.30
N LYS A 649 45.69 -12.25 -21.14
CA LYS A 649 46.12 -13.65 -21.15
C LYS A 649 45.65 -14.30 -22.45
N GLN A 650 46.55 -14.91 -23.21
CA GLN A 650 46.19 -15.61 -24.43
C GLN A 650 45.44 -16.90 -24.10
N LEU A 651 44.29 -17.11 -24.75
CA LEU A 651 43.45 -18.28 -24.52
C LEU A 651 44.09 -19.55 -25.10
N VAL A 652 44.07 -20.63 -24.33
CA VAL A 652 44.53 -21.97 -24.74
C VAL A 652 43.40 -22.97 -24.54
N CYS A 653 42.92 -23.58 -25.63
CA CYS A 653 41.99 -24.71 -25.58
C CYS A 653 42.75 -26.04 -25.74
N HIS A 654 43.67 -26.10 -26.70
CA HIS A 654 44.65 -27.19 -26.91
C HIS A 654 45.96 -26.64 -27.50
N ILE A 655 45.84 -25.63 -28.36
CA ILE A 655 46.91 -24.78 -28.87
C ILE A 655 46.62 -23.31 -28.48
N PRO A 656 47.65 -22.43 -28.44
CA PRO A 656 47.45 -21.00 -28.24
C PRO A 656 46.58 -20.40 -29.34
N MET A 657 45.44 -19.82 -28.96
CA MET A 657 44.48 -19.21 -29.87
C MET A 657 44.81 -17.73 -30.09
N GLN A 658 44.38 -17.15 -31.21
CA GLN A 658 44.51 -15.70 -31.48
C GLN A 658 43.42 -14.88 -30.78
N TRP A 659 43.25 -15.13 -29.48
CA TRP A 659 42.25 -14.51 -28.61
C TRP A 659 42.88 -14.22 -27.25
N TRP A 660 42.67 -13.02 -26.75
CA TRP A 660 43.25 -12.52 -25.50
C TRP A 660 42.16 -12.17 -24.51
N ILE A 661 42.36 -12.51 -23.25
CA ILE A 661 41.36 -12.34 -22.20
C ILE A 661 41.90 -11.41 -21.12
N ILE A 662 41.10 -10.43 -20.75
CA ILE A 662 41.32 -9.50 -19.67
C ILE A 662 40.30 -9.83 -18.58
N ASN A 663 40.78 -10.30 -17.43
CA ASN A 663 39.92 -10.45 -16.26
C ASN A 663 39.72 -9.07 -15.61
N LEU A 664 38.46 -8.67 -15.46
CA LEU A 664 38.07 -7.38 -14.88
C LEU A 664 37.87 -7.49 -13.37
N ASP A 665 37.42 -8.65 -12.90
CA ASP A 665 37.14 -8.94 -11.48
C ASP A 665 37.15 -10.46 -11.24
N ASP A 666 35.97 -11.08 -11.23
CA ASP A 666 35.71 -12.48 -10.88
C ASP A 666 35.52 -13.41 -12.10
N GLY A 667 36.07 -13.05 -13.26
CA GLY A 667 35.91 -13.81 -14.50
C GLY A 667 36.72 -15.11 -14.56
N PHE A 668 37.67 -15.30 -13.63
CA PHE A 668 38.52 -16.49 -13.51
C PHE A 668 38.22 -17.27 -12.23
N LYS A 669 38.42 -18.61 -12.24
CA LYS A 669 38.36 -19.44 -11.02
C LYS A 669 39.49 -19.06 -10.06
N GLU A 670 40.69 -18.89 -10.59
CA GLU A 670 41.89 -18.45 -9.88
C GLU A 670 42.72 -17.50 -10.74
N ASP A 671 43.46 -16.60 -10.08
CA ASP A 671 44.26 -15.59 -10.77
C ASP A 671 45.53 -16.19 -11.41
N VAL A 672 45.82 -15.80 -12.66
CA VAL A 672 46.83 -16.45 -13.49
C VAL A 672 48.06 -15.56 -13.65
N LYS A 673 49.21 -15.99 -13.11
CA LYS A 673 50.46 -15.23 -13.19
C LYS A 673 51.14 -15.28 -14.58
N GLY A 674 50.86 -16.30 -15.40
CA GLY A 674 51.48 -16.53 -16.71
C GLY A 674 50.88 -15.71 -17.87
N LYS A 675 51.33 -15.94 -19.11
CA LYS A 675 50.76 -15.27 -20.32
C LYS A 675 49.55 -15.98 -20.92
N PHE A 676 49.26 -17.19 -20.47
CA PHE A 676 48.24 -18.07 -21.03
C PHE A 676 47.17 -18.37 -20.00
N VAL A 677 45.91 -18.50 -20.44
CA VAL A 677 44.78 -18.96 -19.62
C VAL A 677 44.05 -20.07 -20.36
N THR A 678 43.65 -21.11 -19.65
CA THR A 678 42.87 -22.22 -20.21
C THR A 678 41.37 -21.91 -20.13
N LEU A 679 40.59 -22.50 -21.03
CA LEU A 679 39.13 -22.35 -21.00
C LEU A 679 38.53 -22.82 -19.66
N ASP A 680 39.09 -23.88 -19.06
CA ASP A 680 38.67 -24.41 -17.75
C ASP A 680 38.80 -23.41 -16.60
N ASN A 681 39.67 -22.40 -16.71
CA ASN A 681 39.84 -21.39 -15.69
C ASN A 681 38.84 -20.23 -15.83
N ILE A 682 38.06 -20.16 -16.91
CA ILE A 682 37.09 -19.09 -17.15
C ILE A 682 35.74 -19.49 -16.54
N VAL A 683 35.11 -18.56 -15.81
CA VAL A 683 33.77 -18.74 -15.22
C VAL A 683 32.73 -17.79 -15.78
N SER A 684 33.13 -16.92 -16.72
CA SER A 684 32.23 -15.96 -17.33
C SER A 684 31.14 -16.65 -18.16
N ILE A 685 29.91 -16.66 -17.65
CA ILE A 685 28.73 -17.26 -18.28
C ILE A 685 28.57 -16.76 -19.73
N PRO A 686 28.53 -15.43 -19.99
CA PRO A 686 28.34 -14.94 -21.35
C PRO A 686 29.51 -15.27 -22.30
N MET A 687 30.76 -15.27 -21.83
CA MET A 687 31.90 -15.62 -22.69
C MET A 687 31.89 -17.09 -23.10
N LEU A 688 31.61 -17.99 -22.14
CA LEU A 688 31.54 -19.42 -22.42
C LEU A 688 30.44 -19.72 -23.44
N ALA A 689 29.28 -19.08 -23.33
CA ALA A 689 28.21 -19.20 -24.32
C ALA A 689 28.60 -18.70 -25.72
N ILE A 690 29.28 -17.54 -25.82
CA ILE A 690 29.82 -17.07 -27.10
C ILE A 690 30.84 -18.07 -27.66
N TRP A 691 31.71 -18.61 -26.81
CA TRP A 691 32.76 -19.54 -27.23
C TRP A 691 32.20 -20.88 -27.72
N GLU A 692 31.16 -21.40 -27.08
CA GLU A 692 30.40 -22.57 -27.57
C GLU A 692 29.89 -22.32 -28.99
N GLY A 693 29.29 -21.16 -29.25
CA GLY A 693 28.83 -20.77 -30.59
C GLY A 693 29.96 -20.67 -31.62
N VAL A 694 31.09 -20.08 -31.24
CA VAL A 694 32.30 -19.96 -32.09
C VAL A 694 32.84 -21.33 -32.50
N THR A 695 32.73 -22.33 -31.63
CA THR A 695 33.29 -23.68 -31.84
C THR A 695 32.29 -24.71 -32.35
N ALA A 696 30.99 -24.38 -32.35
CA ALA A 696 29.91 -25.31 -32.71
C ALA A 696 30.03 -25.87 -34.14
N VAL A 697 30.46 -25.05 -35.10
CA VAL A 697 30.64 -25.44 -36.51
C VAL A 697 32.02 -24.98 -36.99
N PRO A 698 32.90 -25.90 -37.44
CA PRO A 698 34.20 -25.55 -37.99
C PRO A 698 34.06 -24.60 -39.19
N TRP A 699 34.92 -23.58 -39.26
CA TRP A 699 34.95 -22.69 -40.42
C TRP A 699 35.68 -23.35 -41.59
N GLU A 700 34.96 -23.59 -42.69
CA GLU A 700 35.46 -24.30 -43.88
C GLU A 700 36.29 -23.42 -44.83
N GLY A 701 36.49 -22.14 -44.48
CA GLY A 701 37.17 -21.15 -45.31
C GLY A 701 36.20 -20.16 -45.96
N PRO A 702 36.71 -19.17 -46.73
CA PRO A 702 35.89 -18.15 -47.34
C PRO A 702 35.08 -18.67 -48.52
N PRO A 703 33.94 -18.01 -48.86
CA PRO A 703 33.10 -18.41 -49.97
C PRO A 703 33.86 -18.35 -51.32
N PRO A 704 33.58 -19.23 -52.29
CA PRO A 704 34.21 -19.21 -53.60
C PRO A 704 33.88 -17.89 -54.32
N VAL A 705 34.91 -17.15 -54.70
CA VAL A 705 34.82 -15.78 -55.18
C VAL A 705 34.58 -15.75 -56.69
N ASP A 706 33.66 -14.90 -57.17
CA ASP A 706 33.52 -14.61 -58.60
C ASP A 706 34.62 -13.62 -59.07
N ALA A 707 34.92 -13.61 -60.38
CA ALA A 707 35.96 -12.74 -60.94
C ALA A 707 35.71 -11.24 -60.64
N GLY A 708 34.44 -10.85 -60.47
CA GLY A 708 34.02 -9.51 -60.07
C GLY A 708 34.32 -9.17 -58.60
N GLY A 709 34.08 -10.10 -57.67
CA GLY A 709 34.38 -9.94 -56.25
C GLY A 709 35.87 -9.83 -55.98
N PHE A 710 36.70 -10.65 -56.63
CA PHE A 710 38.16 -10.57 -56.50
C PHE A 710 38.73 -9.23 -57.01
N MET A 711 38.25 -8.73 -58.15
CA MET A 711 38.69 -7.45 -58.72
C MET A 711 38.30 -6.26 -57.83
N SER A 712 37.12 -6.31 -57.18
CA SER A 712 36.66 -5.25 -56.26
C SER A 712 37.57 -5.07 -55.04
N VAL A 713 38.07 -6.18 -54.47
CA VAL A 713 39.01 -6.18 -53.35
C VAL A 713 40.37 -5.63 -53.78
N LEU A 714 40.85 -6.02 -54.97
CA LEU A 714 42.13 -5.57 -55.50
C LEU A 714 42.13 -4.05 -55.76
N MET A 715 41.03 -3.51 -56.28
CA MET A 715 40.87 -2.06 -56.47
C MET A 715 40.77 -1.30 -55.14
N GLN A 716 40.03 -1.80 -54.15
CA GLN A 716 39.92 -1.15 -52.85
C GLN A 716 41.24 -1.14 -52.07
N ALA A 717 42.01 -2.22 -52.14
CA ALA A 717 43.34 -2.29 -51.52
C ALA A 717 44.33 -1.25 -52.09
N THR A 718 44.15 -0.83 -53.35
CA THR A 718 44.97 0.20 -53.99
C THR A 718 44.53 1.65 -53.71
N THR A 719 43.31 1.87 -53.23
CA THR A 719 42.70 3.20 -53.11
C THR A 719 42.51 3.70 -51.68
N ASN A 720 42.62 2.85 -50.67
CA ASN A 720 42.42 3.23 -49.27
C ASN A 720 43.67 2.93 -48.40
N PRO A 721 44.50 3.95 -48.07
CA PRO A 721 45.73 3.79 -47.27
C PRO A 721 45.51 3.22 -45.87
N ALA A 722 44.28 3.30 -45.33
CA ALA A 722 43.90 2.69 -44.05
C ALA A 722 43.77 1.15 -44.11
N LEU A 723 43.86 0.56 -45.31
CA LEU A 723 43.86 -0.89 -45.54
C LEU A 723 45.28 -1.46 -45.71
N ASP A 724 46.32 -0.64 -45.61
CA ASP A 724 47.72 -1.09 -45.62
C ASP A 724 48.03 -1.87 -44.32
N PRO A 725 48.33 -3.18 -44.39
CA PRO A 725 48.66 -3.98 -43.22
C PRO A 725 49.91 -3.48 -42.46
N ALA A 726 50.69 -2.57 -43.04
CA ALA A 726 51.87 -1.96 -42.41
C ALA A 726 51.58 -0.71 -41.55
N MET A 727 50.37 -0.13 -41.57
CA MET A 727 50.07 1.17 -40.90
C MET A 727 49.11 1.12 -39.69
N GLY A 728 48.72 -0.06 -39.20
CA GLY A 728 47.88 -0.19 -38.00
C GLY A 728 48.68 -0.28 -36.70
N SER A 729 48.26 0.45 -35.64
CA SER A 729 48.71 0.17 -34.27
C SER A 729 48.50 -1.32 -33.93
N PRO A 730 49.47 -2.01 -33.29
CA PRO A 730 49.41 -3.46 -33.04
C PRO A 730 48.19 -3.93 -32.23
N TYR A 731 47.53 -3.02 -31.50
CA TYR A 731 46.29 -3.28 -30.75
C TYR A 731 45.05 -3.44 -31.63
N ALA A 732 45.05 -2.79 -32.79
CA ALA A 732 43.93 -2.86 -33.73
C ALA A 732 43.89 -4.19 -34.49
N ALA A 733 44.74 -5.17 -34.20
CA ALA A 733 44.92 -6.40 -34.98
C ALA A 733 44.52 -7.72 -34.27
N ARG A 734 43.98 -7.68 -33.04
CA ARG A 734 43.74 -8.87 -32.20
C ARG A 734 42.30 -8.95 -31.64
N ASN A 735 41.85 -10.17 -31.30
CA ASN A 735 40.54 -10.40 -30.67
C ASN A 735 40.67 -10.38 -29.14
N TYR A 736 39.85 -9.59 -28.45
CA TYR A 736 39.90 -9.42 -26.99
C TYR A 736 38.56 -9.72 -26.32
N PHE A 737 38.61 -10.49 -25.24
CA PHE A 737 37.53 -10.65 -24.28
C PHE A 737 37.86 -9.90 -22.99
N MET A 738 36.90 -9.19 -22.43
CA MET A 738 36.97 -8.55 -21.11
C MET A 738 35.85 -9.10 -20.25
N LEU A 739 36.21 -9.78 -19.15
CA LEU A 739 35.30 -10.69 -18.47
C LEU A 739 35.16 -10.41 -16.96
N SER A 740 33.93 -10.54 -16.47
CA SER A 740 33.55 -10.86 -15.09
C SER A 740 32.67 -12.12 -15.14
N LYS A 741 32.34 -12.75 -14.01
CA LYS A 741 31.48 -13.95 -13.96
C LYS A 741 30.17 -13.81 -14.75
N ASN A 742 29.51 -12.66 -14.66
CA ASN A 742 28.23 -12.41 -15.33
C ASN A 742 28.33 -11.43 -16.50
N PHE A 743 29.52 -10.88 -16.79
CA PHE A 743 29.71 -9.85 -17.81
C PHE A 743 30.79 -10.26 -18.82
N CYS A 744 30.56 -9.95 -20.09
CA CYS A 744 31.53 -10.14 -21.16
C CYS A 744 31.44 -8.97 -22.13
N SER A 745 32.59 -8.39 -22.47
CA SER A 745 32.78 -7.51 -23.62
C SER A 745 33.79 -8.15 -24.57
N LEU A 746 33.37 -8.41 -25.80
CA LEU A 746 34.17 -8.97 -26.88
C LEU A 746 34.39 -7.91 -27.94
N MET A 747 35.65 -7.67 -28.29
CA MET A 747 36.05 -6.98 -29.50
C MET A 747 36.76 -7.97 -30.43
N SER A 748 36.18 -8.24 -31.60
CA SER A 748 36.73 -9.15 -32.59
C SER A 748 37.05 -8.43 -33.90
N ARG A 749 38.20 -8.77 -34.49
CA ARG A 749 38.62 -8.31 -35.82
C ARG A 749 39.14 -9.47 -36.66
N PHE A 750 38.55 -9.66 -37.83
CA PHE A 750 39.00 -10.62 -38.83
C PHE A 750 39.27 -9.92 -40.17
N GLY A 751 40.52 -9.48 -40.35
CA GLY A 751 40.93 -8.69 -41.52
C GLY A 751 40.26 -7.32 -41.53
N PHE A 752 39.30 -7.14 -42.43
CA PHE A 752 38.53 -5.89 -42.62
C PHE A 752 37.16 -5.90 -41.91
N HIS A 753 36.85 -6.97 -41.16
CA HIS A 753 35.59 -7.13 -40.42
C HIS A 753 35.80 -6.86 -38.94
N PHE A 754 34.87 -6.12 -38.34
CA PHE A 754 34.88 -5.77 -36.92
C PHE A 754 33.54 -6.18 -36.31
N SER A 755 33.60 -6.85 -35.17
CA SER A 755 32.42 -7.26 -34.41
C SER A 755 32.64 -6.95 -32.94
N THR A 756 31.64 -6.36 -32.29
CA THR A 756 31.65 -6.14 -30.84
C THR A 756 30.43 -6.78 -30.21
N VAL A 757 30.63 -7.51 -29.11
CA VAL A 757 29.54 -8.10 -28.30
C VAL A 757 29.70 -7.60 -26.89
N GLU A 758 28.63 -7.14 -26.27
CA GLU A 758 28.59 -6.87 -24.85
C GLU A 758 27.37 -7.54 -24.23
N ALA A 759 27.58 -8.24 -23.13
CA ALA A 759 26.52 -9.01 -22.51
C ALA A 759 26.66 -9.05 -20.99
N LEU A 760 25.54 -8.83 -20.30
CA LEU A 760 25.35 -9.15 -18.90
C LEU A 760 24.34 -10.30 -18.83
N VAL A 761 24.75 -11.42 -18.24
CA VAL A 761 23.91 -12.62 -18.11
C VAL A 761 24.09 -13.20 -16.71
N GLY A 762 23.01 -13.21 -15.94
CA GLY A 762 22.91 -13.75 -14.59
C GLY A 762 21.50 -14.24 -14.26
N GLU A 763 21.23 -14.47 -12.97
CA GLU A 763 20.00 -15.11 -12.47
C GLU A 763 18.75 -14.21 -12.54
N ARG A 764 18.93 -12.90 -12.73
CA ARG A 764 17.83 -11.92 -12.75
C ARG A 764 17.54 -11.51 -14.20
N PRO A 765 16.41 -11.93 -14.80
CA PRO A 765 16.09 -11.65 -16.20
C PRO A 765 16.09 -10.16 -16.55
N SER A 766 15.56 -9.32 -15.64
CA SER A 766 15.47 -7.87 -15.82
C SER A 766 16.83 -7.17 -15.93
N GLU A 767 17.91 -7.80 -15.46
CA GLU A 767 19.27 -7.27 -15.54
C GLU A 767 19.99 -7.76 -16.81
N ASN A 768 19.49 -8.83 -17.44
CA ASN A 768 20.17 -9.47 -18.54
C ASN A 768 20.03 -8.67 -19.85
N TYR A 769 21.14 -8.48 -20.55
CA TYR A 769 21.14 -7.89 -21.89
C TYR A 769 22.25 -8.46 -22.77
N ILE A 770 22.05 -8.38 -24.07
CA ILE A 770 23.06 -8.64 -25.09
C ILE A 770 22.98 -7.50 -26.11
N SER A 771 24.14 -6.95 -26.44
CA SER A 771 24.34 -5.94 -27.47
C SER A 771 25.38 -6.46 -28.46
N PHE A 772 25.08 -6.36 -29.74
CA PHE A 772 25.95 -6.78 -30.83
C PHE A 772 26.06 -5.67 -31.87
N SER A 773 27.27 -5.42 -32.34
CA SER A 773 27.52 -4.54 -33.47
C SER A 773 28.49 -5.18 -34.45
N PHE A 774 28.20 -5.04 -35.72
CA PHE A 774 28.94 -5.62 -36.82
C PHE A 774 29.19 -4.59 -37.92
N LYS A 775 30.44 -4.45 -38.37
CA LYS A 775 30.82 -3.48 -39.40
C LYS A 775 32.07 -3.84 -40.19
N GLY A 776 32.28 -3.11 -41.29
CA GLY A 776 33.48 -3.21 -42.14
C GLY A 776 33.35 -4.28 -43.23
N GLY A 777 34.40 -4.47 -44.03
CA GLY A 777 34.45 -5.42 -45.16
C GLY A 777 35.54 -5.09 -46.17
N ALA A 778 35.85 -6.05 -47.04
CA ALA A 778 36.88 -5.92 -48.08
C ALA A 778 36.31 -5.57 -49.46
N ALA A 779 34.98 -5.70 -49.62
CA ALA A 779 34.28 -5.47 -50.87
C ALA A 779 33.73 -4.04 -51.00
N ASP A 780 33.14 -3.70 -52.16
CA ASP A 780 32.48 -2.41 -52.40
C ASP A 780 31.38 -2.08 -51.38
N PHE A 781 31.12 -0.78 -51.18
CA PHE A 781 30.20 -0.29 -50.16
C PHE A 781 28.81 -0.92 -50.26
N HIS A 782 28.29 -1.12 -51.47
CA HIS A 782 26.96 -1.72 -51.69
C HIS A 782 26.90 -3.17 -51.20
N ARG A 783 27.94 -3.97 -51.47
CA ARG A 783 28.05 -5.35 -50.95
C ARG A 783 28.18 -5.39 -49.43
N ARG A 784 28.87 -4.43 -48.81
CA ARG A 784 28.98 -4.34 -47.34
C ARG A 784 27.64 -4.02 -46.68
N VAL A 785 26.88 -3.08 -47.23
CA VAL A 785 25.51 -2.75 -46.77
C VAL A 785 24.59 -3.98 -46.87
N LYS A 786 24.61 -4.69 -48.01
CA LYS A 786 23.82 -5.93 -48.18
C LYS A 786 24.16 -6.99 -47.12
N ARG A 787 25.43 -7.13 -46.73
CA ARG A 787 25.78 -8.03 -45.64
C ARG A 787 25.28 -7.54 -44.29
N ALA A 788 25.38 -6.25 -43.99
CA ALA A 788 24.88 -5.70 -42.73
C ALA A 788 23.38 -6.00 -42.58
N LEU A 789 22.60 -5.81 -43.65
CA LEU A 789 21.19 -6.23 -43.73
C LEU A 789 21.02 -7.74 -43.54
N PHE A 790 21.79 -8.57 -44.24
CA PHE A 790 21.74 -10.02 -44.12
C PHE A 790 21.94 -10.50 -42.67
N VAL A 791 22.92 -9.94 -41.96
CA VAL A 791 23.19 -10.29 -40.55
C VAL A 791 22.06 -9.82 -39.65
N ALA A 792 21.55 -8.60 -39.84
CA ALA A 792 20.43 -8.07 -39.07
C ALA A 792 19.14 -8.89 -39.26
N GLU A 793 18.85 -9.32 -40.49
CA GLU A 793 17.68 -10.16 -40.79
C GLU A 793 17.77 -11.55 -40.14
N ILE A 794 18.96 -12.15 -40.05
CA ILE A 794 19.12 -13.42 -39.31
C ILE A 794 18.89 -13.18 -37.82
N LEU A 795 19.48 -12.14 -37.23
CA LEU A 795 19.33 -11.84 -35.81
C LEU A 795 17.89 -11.50 -35.42
N THR A 796 17.15 -10.83 -36.30
CA THR A 796 15.72 -10.52 -36.09
C THR A 796 14.87 -11.79 -35.97
N GLU A 797 15.24 -12.86 -36.66
CA GLU A 797 14.58 -14.19 -36.57
C GLU A 797 14.77 -14.86 -35.20
N PHE A 798 15.76 -14.41 -34.43
CA PHE A 798 16.09 -14.90 -33.08
C PHE A 798 15.83 -13.86 -31.98
N ASP A 799 14.79 -13.04 -32.18
CA ASP A 799 14.23 -12.08 -31.21
C ASP A 799 15.08 -10.83 -30.92
N PHE A 800 16.14 -10.58 -31.68
CA PHE A 800 16.89 -9.33 -31.54
C PHE A 800 16.15 -8.16 -32.18
N ARG A 801 16.13 -7.01 -31.49
CA ARG A 801 15.82 -5.72 -32.10
C ARG A 801 17.05 -5.26 -32.90
N THR A 802 16.89 -5.01 -34.19
CA THR A 802 18.01 -4.67 -35.09
C THR A 802 17.84 -3.29 -35.73
N ASP A 803 18.96 -2.58 -35.92
CA ASP A 803 19.06 -1.32 -36.65
C ASP A 803 20.27 -1.38 -37.58
N VAL A 804 20.11 -0.96 -38.84
CA VAL A 804 21.19 -0.96 -39.82
C VAL A 804 21.41 0.46 -40.33
N ARG A 805 22.62 0.98 -40.10
CA ARG A 805 23.07 2.30 -40.55
C ARG A 805 24.28 2.14 -41.46
N GLU A 806 24.07 2.37 -42.75
CA GLU A 806 25.09 2.15 -43.79
C GLU A 806 25.60 0.69 -43.75
N ASP A 807 26.91 0.48 -43.52
CA ASP A 807 27.51 -0.85 -43.41
C ASP A 807 27.66 -1.36 -41.96
N ASN A 808 26.99 -0.69 -41.01
CA ASN A 808 26.95 -1.10 -39.61
C ASN A 808 25.59 -1.73 -39.27
N ALA A 809 25.61 -2.96 -38.78
CA ALA A 809 24.45 -3.60 -38.16
C ALA A 809 24.56 -3.54 -36.64
N PHE A 810 23.48 -3.17 -35.98
CA PHE A 810 23.30 -3.19 -34.54
C PHE A 810 22.18 -4.15 -34.18
N ALA A 811 22.35 -4.92 -33.12
CA ALA A 811 21.34 -5.84 -32.60
C ALA A 811 21.35 -5.83 -31.07
N ARG A 812 20.16 -5.81 -30.46
CA ARG A 812 20.00 -5.78 -29.01
C ARG A 812 18.84 -6.66 -28.54
N ILE A 813 19.03 -7.31 -27.39
CA ILE A 813 18.01 -8.07 -26.67
C ILE A 813 18.23 -7.92 -25.17
N GLU A 814 17.16 -7.86 -24.38
CA GLU A 814 17.20 -7.59 -22.94
C GLU A 814 15.97 -8.17 -22.24
N GLY A 815 16.07 -8.42 -20.93
CA GLY A 815 14.92 -8.77 -20.09
C GLY A 815 14.54 -10.25 -20.06
N PHE A 816 15.38 -11.16 -20.58
CA PHE A 816 15.08 -12.59 -20.67
C PHE A 816 15.89 -13.46 -19.70
N GLU A 817 15.39 -14.66 -19.44
CA GLU A 817 16.00 -15.68 -18.58
C GLU A 817 17.42 -16.06 -19.01
N MET A 818 18.24 -16.48 -18.04
CA MET A 818 19.66 -16.75 -18.25
C MET A 818 19.93 -17.76 -19.38
N GLU A 819 19.20 -18.89 -19.40
CA GLU A 819 19.38 -19.93 -20.42
C GLU A 819 18.94 -19.45 -21.82
N PHE A 820 17.89 -18.65 -21.89
CA PHE A 820 17.46 -18.01 -23.13
C PHE A 820 18.56 -17.09 -23.67
N MET A 821 19.17 -16.28 -22.79
CA MET A 821 20.26 -15.36 -23.15
C MET A 821 21.53 -16.09 -23.57
N LYS A 822 21.92 -17.17 -22.87
CA LYS A 822 23.04 -18.04 -23.28
C LYS A 822 22.83 -18.58 -24.69
N THR A 823 21.62 -19.03 -25.00
CA THR A 823 21.26 -19.55 -26.32
C THR A 823 21.46 -18.49 -27.43
N ARG A 824 21.06 -17.23 -27.18
CA ARG A 824 21.25 -16.13 -28.12
C ARG A 824 22.73 -15.73 -28.29
N LEU A 825 23.52 -15.84 -27.21
CA LEU A 825 24.96 -15.62 -27.27
C LEU A 825 25.70 -16.68 -28.11
N LYS A 826 25.25 -17.94 -28.12
CA LYS A 826 25.79 -18.97 -29.01
C LYS A 826 25.58 -18.59 -30.48
N ILE A 827 24.39 -18.08 -30.83
CA ILE A 827 24.08 -17.62 -32.19
C ILE A 827 25.03 -16.49 -32.61
N ILE A 828 25.24 -15.50 -31.75
CA ILE A 828 26.22 -14.43 -32.00
C ILE A 828 27.63 -15.00 -32.19
N GLY A 829 28.06 -15.94 -31.34
CA GLY A 829 29.34 -16.63 -31.47
C GLY A 829 29.54 -17.29 -32.85
N TYR A 830 28.52 -17.99 -33.33
CA TYR A 830 28.51 -18.58 -34.68
C TYR A 830 28.62 -17.50 -35.77
N LEU A 831 27.80 -16.44 -35.70
CA LEU A 831 27.76 -15.39 -36.71
C LEU A 831 29.08 -14.63 -36.82
N ILE A 832 29.80 -14.40 -35.72
CA ILE A 832 31.12 -13.75 -35.71
C ILE A 832 32.13 -14.49 -36.62
N ILE A 833 32.06 -15.82 -36.67
CA ILE A 833 32.96 -16.64 -37.48
C ILE A 833 32.45 -16.82 -38.90
N HIS A 834 31.16 -17.11 -39.07
CA HIS A 834 30.62 -17.55 -40.36
C HIS A 834 30.21 -16.42 -41.30
N THR A 835 30.18 -15.16 -40.82
CA THR A 835 29.95 -13.97 -41.67
C THR A 835 31.22 -13.38 -42.28
N ARG A 836 32.39 -13.98 -41.99
CA ARG A 836 33.70 -13.54 -42.49
C ARG A 836 33.75 -13.64 -44.01
N GLN A 837 34.11 -12.52 -44.67
CA GLN A 837 34.26 -12.43 -46.13
C GLN A 837 32.98 -12.76 -46.93
N LEU A 838 31.81 -12.79 -46.28
CA LEU A 838 30.53 -13.04 -46.94
C LEU A 838 30.12 -11.91 -47.88
N ASP A 839 30.64 -10.69 -47.66
CA ASP A 839 30.49 -9.53 -48.55
C ASP A 839 30.98 -9.80 -49.99
N MET A 840 31.90 -10.76 -50.17
CA MET A 840 32.39 -11.13 -51.48
C MET A 840 31.31 -11.72 -52.40
N VAL A 841 30.27 -12.36 -51.84
CA VAL A 841 29.20 -13.03 -52.59
C VAL A 841 27.83 -12.32 -52.51
N MET A 842 27.74 -11.18 -51.80
CA MET A 842 26.49 -10.42 -51.59
C MET A 842 25.89 -9.79 -52.85
N SER A 843 26.56 -9.87 -54.00
CA SER A 843 26.03 -9.39 -55.27
C SER A 843 25.13 -10.40 -55.99
N ASN A 844 25.18 -11.69 -55.60
CA ASN A 844 24.39 -12.76 -56.20
C ASN A 844 23.29 -13.22 -55.23
N ASP A 845 22.03 -12.88 -55.54
CA ASP A 845 20.90 -13.15 -54.66
C ASP A 845 20.66 -14.65 -54.43
N ASN A 846 20.99 -15.54 -55.38
CA ASN A 846 20.90 -16.99 -55.19
C ASN A 846 21.94 -17.49 -54.18
N SER A 847 23.17 -16.98 -54.25
CA SER A 847 24.21 -17.29 -53.26
C SER A 847 23.83 -16.78 -51.88
N VAL A 848 23.27 -15.57 -51.78
CA VAL A 848 22.78 -15.01 -50.51
C VAL A 848 21.71 -15.92 -49.89
N TRP A 849 20.73 -16.37 -50.68
CA TRP A 849 19.69 -17.29 -50.22
C TRP A 849 20.26 -18.64 -49.73
N GLN A 850 21.20 -19.22 -50.47
CA GLN A 850 21.86 -20.48 -50.08
C GLN A 850 22.63 -20.34 -48.76
N TYR A 851 23.39 -19.25 -48.59
CA TYR A 851 24.11 -19.00 -47.34
C TYR A 851 23.16 -18.72 -46.18
N ARG A 852 22.05 -18.01 -46.41
CA ARG A 852 21.02 -17.82 -45.37
C ARG A 852 20.51 -19.16 -44.85
N ASN A 853 20.08 -20.04 -45.75
CA ASN A 853 19.51 -21.33 -45.36
C ASN A 853 20.53 -22.23 -44.69
N LYS A 854 21.77 -22.29 -45.21
CA LYS A 854 22.86 -23.03 -44.55
C LYS A 854 23.10 -22.53 -43.13
N MET A 855 23.16 -21.20 -42.93
CA MET A 855 23.39 -20.63 -41.60
C MET A 855 22.24 -20.90 -40.65
N LEU A 856 20.99 -20.77 -41.09
CA LEU A 856 19.82 -21.10 -40.27
C LEU A 856 19.81 -22.58 -39.90
N GLU A 857 20.09 -23.47 -40.85
CA GLU A 857 20.20 -24.92 -40.59
C GLU A 857 21.31 -25.24 -39.60
N ASP A 858 22.51 -24.68 -39.77
CA ASP A 858 23.63 -24.83 -38.84
C ASP A 858 23.25 -24.31 -37.44
N ILE A 859 22.58 -23.15 -37.37
CA ILE A 859 22.14 -22.56 -36.11
C ILE A 859 21.17 -23.52 -35.39
N HIS A 860 20.10 -23.95 -36.06
CA HIS A 860 19.11 -24.83 -35.46
C HIS A 860 19.67 -26.20 -35.08
N THR A 861 20.45 -26.83 -35.96
CA THR A 861 20.86 -28.23 -35.78
C THR A 861 22.13 -28.39 -34.94
N ARG A 862 23.08 -27.46 -35.02
CA ARG A 862 24.42 -27.60 -34.41
C ARG A 862 24.75 -26.55 -33.36
N VAL A 863 24.25 -25.33 -33.48
CA VAL A 863 24.53 -24.25 -32.50
C VAL A 863 23.56 -24.34 -31.31
N LEU A 864 22.27 -24.55 -31.59
CA LEU A 864 21.24 -24.68 -30.58
C LEU A 864 21.10 -26.14 -30.10
N GLY A 865 21.25 -27.10 -31.02
CA GLY A 865 20.98 -28.52 -30.79
C GLY A 865 19.50 -28.76 -30.46
N ASP A 866 18.96 -29.96 -30.74
CA ASP A 866 17.57 -30.28 -30.40
C ASP A 866 17.32 -30.10 -28.89
N GLN A 867 16.71 -28.98 -28.51
CA GLN A 867 15.87 -28.84 -27.32
C GLN A 867 14.41 -29.08 -27.70
N SER A 868 14.19 -30.16 -28.44
CA SER A 868 12.88 -30.66 -28.85
C SER A 868 12.58 -31.99 -28.15
N THR A 869 12.46 -31.97 -26.82
CA THR A 869 11.58 -32.88 -26.03
C THR A 869 11.41 -32.38 -24.62
#